data_AF-A0A078AH44-F1
#
_entry.id   AF-A0A078AH44-F1
#
_cell.length_a   1.000
_cell.length_b   1.000
_cell.length_c   1.000
_cell.angle_alpha   90.00
_cell.angle_beta   90.00
_cell.angle_gamma   90.00
#
_symmetry.space_group_name_H-M   'P 1'
#
loop_
_entity.id
_entity.type
_entity.pdbx_description
1 polymer ?
#
loop_
_entity_poly.entity_id
_entity_poly.type
_entity_poly.pdbx_seq_one_letter_code
_entity_poly.pdbx_strand_id
1 'polypeptide(L)'
;MEQSTKNLNEEDTSRHTNLNERPHKVIIDCDPGADDAHAIVLAHYLSKVHQVEILGITTVGCNHTIDQVTINTQIILETLKVNDIKIYKGFQKDDFKHIDYYFGVDGFGNYANEYIEQHGSLEDKHFDGSVNATQFIINSVKQFPQEITLLSIGGLTNIMRIYQEYPELPEMFREIVLMGGNIKGSGNAPNWCSEFNFYQDATAAKKFFEAFKNVTMVGYELCFEFFQSLSKEQQSQIFDQDTDLARMVKASYRNSYKIENERYCIYDQIAVACVFEPSIVKSSIYKQLKVLDESEAVRGAVIINWLDQLVTDETTKVKIITEIDRTLMRELLEESLKGYNEDIYKIAQQKKQENKVALQTYLEALGIPKFIKLRPNFETLCQVVNKHAQNIKYQNLHFHLRDRPVLSFEFKDMVERMVVQKLGGLCYEHCQLTYHVLNALGFNTKQLLAQILKNTELRFDPNVYFEHGIQIVNIDGQLYIVDDGFGAYSPKYPLPFNPKEQLQTYEFSEKDKYQILNNGDHFELQYYEGDHWRRGFGFSYPFQFKSPQEIQERYENHVARSKFSNIRDGYILFGKISQQMNTELAYMRRVEPFTAYIRYTSNDGYEKQMIQNYQDLIEIVKREFNFDLPSREVIRDNSDIQPEQ
;
A
#
# COMPACT_ATOMS: atom_id res chain seq x y z
N MET A 1 -29.79 -15.59 38.21
CA MET A 1 -28.60 -15.83 37.36
C MET A 1 -28.75 -15.21 35.97
N GLU A 2 -29.92 -15.23 35.31
CA GLU A 2 -30.10 -14.55 33.99
C GLU A 2 -30.19 -13.02 34.06
N GLN A 3 -30.63 -12.44 35.18
CA GLN A 3 -30.68 -10.98 35.35
C GLN A 3 -29.32 -10.36 35.73
N SER A 4 -28.43 -11.12 36.39
CA SER A 4 -27.08 -10.64 36.73
C SER A 4 -26.15 -10.60 35.51
N THR A 5 -26.31 -11.51 34.54
CA THR A 5 -25.56 -11.53 33.28
C THR A 5 -25.98 -10.46 32.27
N LYS A 6 -27.21 -9.92 32.37
CA LYS A 6 -27.66 -8.81 31.52
C LYS A 6 -27.12 -7.47 31.97
N ASN A 7 -27.16 -7.18 33.27
CA ASN A 7 -26.69 -5.89 33.80
C ASN A 7 -25.16 -5.71 33.67
N LEU A 8 -24.38 -6.79 33.76
CA LEU A 8 -22.93 -6.74 33.55
C LEU A 8 -22.54 -6.43 32.09
N ASN A 9 -23.37 -6.78 31.08
CA ASN A 9 -23.03 -6.52 29.68
C ASN A 9 -23.34 -5.09 29.22
N GLU A 10 -24.29 -4.40 29.84
CA GLU A 10 -24.67 -3.02 29.48
C GLU A 10 -23.84 -1.96 30.22
N GLU A 11 -23.36 -2.21 31.44
CA GLU A 11 -22.49 -1.26 32.16
C GLU A 11 -21.03 -1.28 31.67
N ASP A 12 -20.48 -2.46 31.30
CA ASP A 12 -19.07 -2.60 30.87
C ASP A 12 -18.78 -1.92 29.52
N THR A 13 -19.77 -1.88 28.62
CA THR A 13 -19.63 -1.22 27.31
C THR A 13 -19.60 0.31 27.38
N SER A 14 -20.03 0.90 28.50
CA SER A 14 -20.10 2.36 28.68
C SER A 14 -18.77 3.02 29.10
N ARG A 15 -17.79 2.23 29.55
CA ARG A 15 -16.49 2.73 30.04
C ARG A 15 -15.34 2.58 29.03
N HIS A 16 -15.57 1.91 27.91
CA HIS A 16 -14.52 1.73 26.90
C HIS A 16 -14.36 3.00 26.07
N THR A 17 -13.15 3.55 26.09
CA THR A 17 -12.74 4.66 25.24
C THR A 17 -12.96 4.30 23.76
N ASN A 18 -13.57 5.22 23.02
CA ASN A 18 -13.77 5.07 21.59
C ASN A 18 -12.39 5.23 20.92
N LEU A 19 -11.76 4.12 20.51
CA LEU A 19 -10.46 4.18 19.81
C LEU A 19 -10.51 5.13 18.61
N ASN A 20 -11.67 5.45 18.03
CA ASN A 20 -11.77 6.43 16.95
C ASN A 20 -11.22 7.83 17.29
N GLU A 21 -10.99 8.14 18.57
CA GLU A 21 -10.34 9.37 19.01
C GLU A 21 -8.85 9.14 19.33
N ARG A 22 -7.98 9.83 18.56
CA ARG A 22 -6.54 9.86 18.81
C ARG A 22 -6.25 10.42 20.22
N PRO A 23 -5.26 9.86 20.94
CA PRO A 23 -4.86 10.40 22.24
C PRO A 23 -4.13 11.74 22.07
N HIS A 24 -4.12 12.56 23.12
CA HIS A 24 -3.29 13.77 23.15
C HIS A 24 -1.91 13.52 23.77
N LYS A 25 -1.80 12.59 24.73
CA LYS A 25 -0.56 12.30 25.48
C LYS A 25 -0.29 10.81 25.49
N VAL A 26 0.93 10.41 25.14
CA VAL A 26 1.37 9.02 25.10
C VAL A 26 2.66 8.84 25.89
N ILE A 27 2.73 7.77 26.67
CA ILE A 27 3.99 7.20 27.19
C ILE A 27 4.25 5.89 26.45
N ILE A 28 5.48 5.68 25.98
CA ILE A 28 5.90 4.45 25.31
C ILE A 28 6.76 3.65 26.28
N ASP A 29 6.34 2.43 26.65
CA ASP A 29 7.11 1.47 27.44
C ASP A 29 7.59 0.34 26.52
N CYS A 30 8.90 0.24 26.32
CA CYS A 30 9.50 -0.60 25.28
C CYS A 30 10.79 -1.28 25.73
N ASP A 31 11.27 -2.24 24.94
CA ASP A 31 12.49 -2.99 25.20
C ASP A 31 13.35 -3.10 23.95
N PRO A 32 13.92 -1.98 23.44
CA PRO A 32 14.23 -1.91 22.02
C PRO A 32 15.12 -3.00 21.43
N GLY A 33 14.46 -3.88 20.66
CA GLY A 33 14.99 -4.73 19.60
C GLY A 33 14.80 -4.09 18.22
N ALA A 34 14.80 -4.91 17.17
CA ALA A 34 14.76 -4.38 15.80
C ALA A 34 13.40 -3.79 15.41
N ASP A 35 12.31 -4.43 15.83
CA ASP A 35 10.94 -3.98 15.58
C ASP A 35 10.54 -2.80 16.45
N ASP A 36 10.95 -2.75 17.72
CA ASP A 36 10.82 -1.55 18.55
C ASP A 36 11.50 -0.33 17.91
N ALA A 37 12.65 -0.51 17.26
CA ALA A 37 13.37 0.58 16.61
C ALA A 37 12.49 1.28 15.58
N HIS A 38 11.87 0.48 14.71
CA HIS A 38 10.94 1.02 13.72
C HIS A 38 9.63 1.49 14.38
N ALA A 39 9.16 0.84 15.45
CA ALA A 39 7.98 1.27 16.20
C ALA A 39 8.15 2.67 16.81
N ILE A 40 9.30 2.96 17.41
CA ILE A 40 9.64 4.29 17.96
C ILE A 40 9.77 5.33 16.84
N VAL A 41 10.41 4.98 15.71
CA VAL A 41 10.48 5.86 14.53
C VAL A 41 9.07 6.18 13.99
N LEU A 42 8.20 5.18 13.90
CA LEU A 42 6.81 5.34 13.50
C LEU A 42 6.02 6.19 14.49
N ALA A 43 6.18 5.96 15.79
CA ALA A 43 5.52 6.73 16.84
C ALA A 43 5.93 8.20 16.77
N HIS A 44 7.23 8.49 16.62
CA HIS A 44 7.71 9.85 16.43
C HIS A 44 7.12 10.49 15.17
N TYR A 45 7.16 9.82 14.02
CA TYR A 45 6.55 10.31 12.78
C TYR A 45 5.06 10.66 12.98
N LEU A 46 4.28 9.73 13.52
CA LEU A 46 2.86 9.90 13.74
C LEU A 46 2.55 10.97 14.81
N SER A 47 3.41 11.13 15.82
CA SER A 47 3.27 12.18 16.82
C SER A 47 3.31 13.58 16.19
N LYS A 48 4.20 13.81 15.22
CA LYS A 48 4.30 15.08 14.50
C LYS A 48 3.14 15.26 13.52
N VAL A 49 2.75 14.19 12.83
CA VAL A 49 1.63 14.20 11.89
C VAL A 49 0.30 14.52 12.58
N HIS A 50 0.04 13.91 13.74
CA HIS A 50 -1.25 14.00 14.44
C HIS A 50 -1.25 14.96 15.63
N GLN A 51 -0.13 15.65 15.90
CA GLN A 51 0.05 16.54 17.04
C GLN A 51 -0.24 15.83 18.38
N VAL A 52 0.31 14.62 18.51
CA VAL A 52 0.26 13.83 19.75
C VAL A 52 1.54 14.09 20.52
N GLU A 53 1.43 14.36 21.81
CA GLU A 53 2.58 14.59 22.69
C GLU A 53 3.10 13.25 23.22
N ILE A 54 4.35 12.90 22.86
CA ILE A 54 5.07 11.80 23.52
C ILE A 54 5.73 12.38 24.76
N LEU A 55 5.20 12.06 25.95
CA LEU A 55 5.71 12.60 27.22
C LEU A 55 7.09 12.05 27.58
N GLY A 56 7.38 10.83 27.18
CA GLY A 56 8.64 10.15 27.45
C GLY A 56 8.60 8.70 27.00
N ILE A 57 9.80 8.10 26.94
CA ILE A 57 9.99 6.68 26.65
C ILE A 57 10.52 6.01 27.91
N THR A 58 9.85 4.97 28.37
CA THR A 58 10.31 4.11 29.46
C THR A 58 10.88 2.81 28.90
N THR A 59 11.95 2.32 29.50
CA THR A 59 12.57 1.06 29.07
C THR A 59 12.35 -0.07 30.07
N VAL A 60 12.19 -1.28 29.58
CA VAL A 60 12.04 -2.51 30.37
C VAL A 60 12.95 -3.60 29.83
N GLY A 61 13.60 -4.39 30.70
CA GLY A 61 14.45 -5.49 30.24
C GLY A 61 13.60 -6.71 29.84
N CYS A 62 13.58 -7.03 28.53
CA CYS A 62 12.80 -8.13 27.96
C CYS A 62 13.46 -8.74 26.69
N ASN A 63 13.70 -7.97 25.63
CA ASN A 63 14.55 -8.42 24.51
C ASN A 63 16.02 -8.56 24.93
N HIS A 64 16.53 -7.58 25.69
CA HIS A 64 17.85 -7.59 26.31
C HIS A 64 17.76 -7.05 27.75
N THR A 65 18.87 -7.07 28.48
CA THR A 65 19.03 -6.39 29.76
C THR A 65 18.59 -4.93 29.69
N ILE A 66 18.11 -4.40 30.82
CA ILE A 66 17.62 -3.02 30.94
C ILE A 66 18.66 -1.98 30.49
N ASP A 67 19.93 -2.23 30.75
CA ASP A 67 21.03 -1.34 30.33
C ASP A 67 21.12 -1.26 28.80
N GLN A 68 21.09 -2.42 28.14
CA GLN A 68 21.27 -2.49 26.69
C GLN A 68 20.07 -1.93 25.94
N VAL A 69 18.84 -2.25 26.35
CA VAL A 69 17.65 -1.69 25.71
C VAL A 69 17.57 -0.17 25.89
N THR A 70 18.11 0.37 27.00
CA THR A 70 18.25 1.82 27.21
C THR A 70 19.26 2.44 26.25
N ILE A 71 20.41 1.79 26.03
CA ILE A 71 21.40 2.18 25.02
C ILE A 71 20.80 2.17 23.62
N ASN A 72 20.08 1.10 23.25
CA ASN A 72 19.41 0.97 21.95
C ASN A 72 18.41 2.13 21.75
N THR A 73 17.63 2.47 22.79
CA THR A 73 16.70 3.62 22.77
C THR A 73 17.41 4.95 22.53
N GLN A 74 18.57 5.18 23.17
CA GLN A 74 19.37 6.40 22.96
C GLN A 74 19.82 6.53 21.51
N ILE A 75 20.33 5.44 20.91
CA ILE A 75 20.76 5.41 19.50
C ILE A 75 19.60 5.75 18.55
N ILE A 76 18.40 5.23 18.83
CA ILE A 76 17.20 5.53 18.05
C ILE A 76 16.88 7.03 18.11
N LEU A 77 16.89 7.64 19.30
CA LEU A 77 16.62 9.08 19.47
C LEU A 77 17.70 9.99 18.88
N GLU A 78 18.98 9.59 18.96
CA GLU A 78 20.08 10.30 18.31
C GLU A 78 19.94 10.26 16.78
N THR A 79 19.59 9.10 16.21
CA THR A 79 19.35 8.94 14.77
C THR A 79 18.15 9.78 14.31
N LEU A 80 17.09 9.84 15.13
CA LEU A 80 15.92 10.70 14.93
C LEU A 80 16.25 12.20 15.09
N LYS A 81 17.35 12.55 15.76
CA LYS A 81 17.77 13.92 16.09
C LYS A 81 16.74 14.66 16.96
N VAL A 82 16.17 13.96 17.95
CA VAL A 82 15.06 14.42 18.81
C VAL A 82 15.52 14.63 20.24
N ASN A 83 15.59 15.87 20.72
CA ASN A 83 16.14 16.21 22.05
C ASN A 83 15.08 16.42 23.15
N ASP A 84 13.82 16.63 22.75
CA ASP A 84 12.67 16.93 23.59
C ASP A 84 12.06 15.69 24.25
N ILE A 85 12.26 14.50 23.67
CA ILE A 85 11.83 13.23 24.27
C ILE A 85 12.93 12.70 25.19
N LYS A 86 12.57 12.37 26.43
CA LYS A 86 13.47 11.77 27.44
C LYS A 86 13.21 10.28 27.65
N ILE A 87 14.28 9.59 28.02
CA ILE A 87 14.31 8.16 28.34
C ILE A 87 14.38 8.00 29.85
N TYR A 88 13.50 7.19 30.38
CA TYR A 88 13.42 6.84 31.78
C TYR A 88 13.66 5.35 31.94
N LYS A 89 14.80 5.00 32.54
CA LYS A 89 15.21 3.61 32.70
C LYS A 89 14.36 2.91 33.75
N GLY A 90 13.77 1.79 33.38
CA GLY A 90 12.93 0.99 34.26
C GLY A 90 13.68 -0.20 34.86
N PHE A 91 13.00 -1.33 34.87
CA PHE A 91 13.45 -2.54 35.53
C PHE A 91 13.45 -3.74 34.58
N GLN A 92 14.02 -4.83 35.07
CA GLN A 92 13.91 -6.14 34.45
C GLN A 92 13.52 -7.16 35.51
N LYS A 93 13.05 -8.33 35.08
CA LYS A 93 12.78 -9.45 35.97
C LYS A 93 14.09 -10.08 36.47
N ASP A 94 14.11 -10.61 37.68
CA ASP A 94 15.35 -11.15 38.28
C ASP A 94 15.85 -12.44 37.58
N ASP A 95 14.93 -13.30 37.13
CA ASP A 95 15.22 -14.53 36.37
C ASP A 95 15.31 -14.29 34.85
N PHE A 96 15.52 -13.04 34.43
CA PHE A 96 15.65 -12.63 33.04
C PHE A 96 16.70 -13.46 32.28
N LYS A 97 16.35 -13.87 31.05
CA LYS A 97 17.25 -14.57 30.13
C LYS A 97 17.24 -13.90 28.77
N HIS A 98 18.37 -13.30 28.40
CA HIS A 98 18.58 -12.80 27.05
C HIS A 98 18.68 -13.96 26.04
N ILE A 99 18.23 -13.70 24.81
CA ILE A 99 18.28 -14.62 23.68
C ILE A 99 19.08 -13.97 22.55
N ASP A 100 20.38 -14.28 22.49
CA ASP A 100 21.33 -13.66 21.57
C ASP A 100 21.06 -13.98 20.08
N TYR A 101 20.40 -15.11 19.79
CA TYR A 101 20.34 -15.59 18.41
C TYR A 101 19.43 -14.73 17.52
N TYR A 102 18.35 -14.14 18.06
CA TYR A 102 17.33 -13.47 17.24
C TYR A 102 17.72 -12.05 16.85
N PHE A 103 17.97 -11.17 17.84
CA PHE A 103 18.41 -9.80 17.58
C PHE A 103 19.92 -9.57 17.72
N GLY A 104 20.72 -10.61 17.94
CA GLY A 104 22.16 -10.47 18.11
C GLY A 104 22.58 -10.18 19.55
N VAL A 105 23.89 -10.08 19.77
CA VAL A 105 24.51 -10.07 21.10
C VAL A 105 24.23 -8.76 21.85
N ASP A 106 23.98 -7.67 21.15
CA ASP A 106 23.55 -6.39 21.73
C ASP A 106 22.02 -6.19 21.68
N GLY A 107 21.27 -7.21 21.25
CA GLY A 107 19.84 -7.11 21.01
C GLY A 107 19.45 -6.15 19.88
N PHE A 108 20.40 -5.70 19.04
CA PHE A 108 20.21 -4.64 18.06
C PHE A 108 20.97 -4.88 16.75
N GLY A 109 21.03 -6.13 16.29
CA GLY A 109 21.70 -6.53 15.05
C GLY A 109 23.21 -6.32 15.07
N ASN A 110 23.81 -6.24 16.27
CA ASN A 110 25.19 -5.78 16.52
C ASN A 110 25.43 -4.31 16.12
N TYR A 111 24.38 -3.56 15.77
CA TYR A 111 24.49 -2.18 15.33
C TYR A 111 24.77 -1.23 16.49
N ALA A 112 24.33 -1.53 17.72
CA ALA A 112 24.61 -0.65 18.86
C ALA A 112 26.12 -0.60 19.15
N ASN A 113 26.78 -1.75 19.08
CA ASN A 113 28.24 -1.82 19.22
C ASN A 113 28.95 -1.03 18.10
N GLU A 114 28.57 -1.22 16.84
CA GLU A 114 29.15 -0.50 15.71
C GLU A 114 28.93 1.02 15.80
N TYR A 115 27.75 1.44 16.25
CA TYR A 115 27.42 2.85 16.41
C TYR A 115 28.34 3.50 17.45
N ILE A 116 28.53 2.85 18.61
CA ILE A 116 29.44 3.31 19.67
C ILE A 116 30.90 3.33 19.18
N GLU A 117 31.34 2.31 18.43
CA GLU A 117 32.69 2.32 17.85
C GLU A 117 32.92 3.49 16.87
N GLN A 118 31.89 3.87 16.11
CA GLN A 118 31.97 4.95 15.12
C GLN A 118 31.85 6.35 15.74
N HIS A 119 31.02 6.51 16.77
CA HIS A 119 30.66 7.82 17.34
C HIS A 119 31.32 8.10 18.71
N GLY A 120 31.97 7.09 19.30
CA GLY A 120 32.53 7.17 20.65
C GLY A 120 31.47 6.84 21.71
N SER A 121 31.51 7.52 22.85
CA SER A 121 30.51 7.32 23.90
C SER A 121 29.19 8.01 23.55
N LEU A 122 28.07 7.34 23.82
CA LEU A 122 26.76 7.99 23.83
C LEU A 122 26.75 9.11 24.87
N GLU A 123 26.25 10.28 24.49
CA GLU A 123 26.02 11.34 25.45
C GLU A 123 24.66 11.11 26.11
N ASP A 124 24.56 11.30 27.43
CA ASP A 124 23.30 11.15 28.20
C ASP A 124 22.26 12.26 27.90
N LYS A 125 22.27 12.84 26.70
CA LYS A 125 21.36 13.91 26.22
C LYS A 125 19.89 13.53 26.35
N HIS A 126 19.58 12.26 26.11
CA HIS A 126 18.21 11.76 26.13
C HIS A 126 17.85 11.09 27.46
N PHE A 127 18.82 10.71 28.29
CA PHE A 127 18.57 9.99 29.53
C PHE A 127 18.28 10.96 30.68
N ASP A 128 17.11 10.81 31.31
CA ASP A 128 16.79 11.53 32.54
C ASP A 128 17.00 10.60 33.74
N GLY A 129 18.20 10.68 34.32
CA GLY A 129 18.57 9.91 35.50
C GLY A 129 18.01 10.45 36.83
N SER A 130 17.22 11.54 36.82
CA SER A 130 16.68 12.12 38.05
C SER A 130 15.55 11.29 38.65
N VAL A 131 14.83 10.52 37.82
CA VAL A 131 13.77 9.59 38.21
C VAL A 131 13.83 8.34 37.34
N ASN A 132 13.39 7.19 37.86
CA ASN A 132 13.28 5.95 37.07
C ASN A 132 11.93 5.89 36.31
N ALA A 133 11.75 4.90 35.45
CA ALA A 133 10.51 4.69 34.67
C ALA A 133 9.25 4.69 35.54
N THR A 134 9.27 3.97 36.66
CA THR A 134 8.11 3.81 37.52
C THR A 134 7.69 5.13 38.17
N GLN A 135 8.65 5.91 38.63
CA GLN A 135 8.40 7.22 39.23
C GLN A 135 7.95 8.23 38.17
N PHE A 136 8.53 8.18 36.96
CA PHE A 136 8.11 9.01 35.84
C PHE A 136 6.64 8.74 35.44
N ILE A 137 6.26 7.47 35.27
CA ILE A 137 4.88 7.08 34.95
C ILE A 137 3.93 7.60 36.03
N ILE A 138 4.24 7.35 37.32
CA ILE A 138 3.42 7.83 38.45
C ILE A 138 3.27 9.34 38.46
N ASN A 139 4.37 10.08 38.30
CA ASN A 139 4.33 11.55 38.28
C ASN A 139 3.46 12.05 37.13
N SER A 140 3.59 11.43 35.95
CA SER A 140 2.86 11.80 34.75
C SER A 140 1.35 11.55 34.89
N VAL A 141 0.93 10.37 35.37
CA VAL A 141 -0.50 10.06 35.54
C VAL A 141 -1.15 10.86 36.68
N LYS A 142 -0.37 11.28 37.69
CA LYS A 142 -0.85 12.22 38.71
C LYS A 142 -1.02 13.64 38.17
N GLN A 143 -0.15 14.04 37.25
CA GLN A 143 -0.22 15.35 36.61
C GLN A 143 -1.34 15.43 35.56
N PHE A 144 -1.56 14.36 34.81
CA PHE A 144 -2.52 14.27 33.71
C PHE A 144 -3.46 13.06 33.88
N PRO A 145 -4.27 13.02 34.95
CA PRO A 145 -5.14 11.89 35.23
C PRO A 145 -6.14 11.66 34.10
N GLN A 146 -6.26 10.41 33.64
CA GLN A 146 -7.13 9.95 32.55
C GLN A 146 -6.89 10.59 31.19
N GLU A 147 -5.77 11.30 31.01
CA GLU A 147 -5.38 11.87 29.70
C GLU A 147 -4.32 11.03 28.98
N ILE A 148 -3.54 10.24 29.71
CA ILE A 148 -2.39 9.50 29.20
C ILE A 148 -2.81 8.13 28.66
N THR A 149 -2.45 7.85 27.42
CA THR A 149 -2.42 6.48 26.89
C THR A 149 -1.03 5.88 27.11
N LEU A 150 -0.96 4.72 27.77
CA LEU A 150 0.26 3.95 27.88
C LEU A 150 0.33 2.96 26.71
N LEU A 151 1.37 3.06 25.89
CA LEU A 151 1.69 2.09 24.84
C LEU A 151 2.80 1.17 25.34
N SER A 152 2.47 -0.08 25.67
CA SER A 152 3.40 -1.09 26.15
C SER A 152 3.75 -2.05 25.01
N ILE A 153 4.93 -1.89 24.43
CA ILE A 153 5.46 -2.79 23.39
C ILE A 153 6.55 -3.74 23.91
N GLY A 154 6.91 -3.61 25.19
CA GLY A 154 7.71 -4.61 25.91
C GLY A 154 6.97 -5.33 27.04
N GLY A 155 7.75 -6.05 27.85
CA GLY A 155 7.25 -6.79 29.01
C GLY A 155 6.59 -5.91 30.09
N LEU A 156 5.55 -6.42 30.75
CA LEU A 156 4.71 -5.67 31.70
C LEU A 156 5.34 -5.45 33.10
N THR A 157 6.66 -5.61 33.23
CA THR A 157 7.38 -5.54 34.52
C THR A 157 7.24 -4.16 35.18
N ASN A 158 7.44 -3.09 34.42
CA ASN A 158 7.40 -1.71 34.94
C ASN A 158 6.02 -1.40 35.52
N ILE A 159 4.96 -1.60 34.73
CA ILE A 159 3.59 -1.27 35.15
C ILE A 159 3.14 -2.10 36.36
N MET A 160 3.52 -3.37 36.43
CA MET A 160 3.15 -4.23 37.54
C MET A 160 3.93 -3.96 38.82
N ARG A 161 5.16 -3.45 38.73
CA ARG A 161 5.89 -2.93 39.90
C ARG A 161 5.18 -1.71 40.49
N ILE A 162 4.72 -0.79 39.63
CA ILE A 162 3.97 0.39 40.09
C ILE A 162 2.68 -0.03 40.80
N TYR A 163 1.91 -0.94 40.19
CA TYR A 163 0.63 -1.40 40.74
C TYR A 163 0.73 -2.00 42.15
N GLN A 164 1.86 -2.63 42.49
CA GLN A 164 2.09 -3.17 43.85
C GLN A 164 2.08 -2.09 44.93
N GLU A 165 2.52 -0.87 44.60
CA GLU A 165 2.57 0.27 45.51
C GLU A 165 1.37 1.21 45.34
N TYR A 166 0.78 1.26 44.15
CA TYR A 166 -0.34 2.13 43.78
C TYR A 166 -1.50 1.33 43.16
N PRO A 167 -2.35 0.67 43.96
CA PRO A 167 -3.47 -0.13 43.46
C PRO A 167 -4.53 0.68 42.67
N GLU A 168 -4.56 2.00 42.83
CA GLU A 168 -5.43 2.91 42.08
C GLU A 168 -4.96 3.17 40.63
N LEU A 169 -3.73 2.77 40.28
CA LEU A 169 -3.10 3.02 38.98
C LEU A 169 -3.97 2.67 37.75
N PRO A 170 -4.73 1.54 37.72
CA PRO A 170 -5.54 1.19 36.55
C PRO A 170 -6.57 2.25 36.15
N GLU A 171 -7.07 3.04 37.11
CA GLU A 171 -8.12 4.05 36.89
C GLU A 171 -7.53 5.43 36.52
N MET A 172 -6.20 5.56 36.49
CA MET A 172 -5.49 6.82 36.22
C MET A 172 -5.11 7.01 34.75
N PHE A 173 -5.08 5.95 33.95
CA PHE A 173 -4.81 6.03 32.52
C PHE A 173 -6.08 6.32 31.73
N ARG A 174 -5.94 7.00 30.59
CA ARG A 174 -6.99 7.02 29.57
C ARG A 174 -7.26 5.61 29.09
N GLU A 175 -6.20 4.91 28.69
CA GLU A 175 -6.21 3.55 28.15
C GLU A 175 -4.80 2.98 28.19
N ILE A 176 -4.68 1.65 28.24
CA ILE A 176 -3.43 0.94 28.02
C ILE A 176 -3.55 0.11 26.75
N VAL A 177 -2.65 0.34 25.79
CA VAL A 177 -2.55 -0.44 24.56
C VAL A 177 -1.25 -1.23 24.61
N LEU A 178 -1.31 -2.52 24.35
CA LEU A 178 -0.13 -3.38 24.39
C LEU A 178 0.05 -4.21 23.11
N MET A 179 1.31 -4.44 22.74
CA MET A 179 1.69 -5.53 21.86
C MET A 179 2.07 -6.72 22.74
N GLY A 180 1.32 -7.80 22.61
CA GLY A 180 1.61 -9.01 23.36
C GLY A 180 0.43 -9.96 23.45
N GLY A 181 0.73 -11.18 23.90
CA GLY A 181 -0.24 -12.26 23.96
C GLY A 181 -0.66 -12.76 22.58
N ASN A 182 -1.59 -13.70 22.59
CA ASN A 182 -2.08 -14.36 21.39
C ASN A 182 -3.54 -14.82 21.60
N ILE A 183 -4.23 -15.24 20.54
CA ILE A 183 -5.66 -15.61 20.62
C ILE A 183 -5.97 -17.03 20.17
N LYS A 184 -5.09 -17.62 19.35
CA LYS A 184 -5.23 -18.98 18.83
C LYS A 184 -4.33 -19.98 19.56
N GLY A 185 -3.53 -19.50 20.53
CA GLY A 185 -2.50 -20.29 21.19
C GLY A 185 -1.30 -20.58 20.29
N SER A 186 -1.08 -19.77 19.24
CA SER A 186 0.09 -19.84 18.37
C SER A 186 1.08 -18.77 18.81
N GLY A 187 2.24 -19.18 19.31
CA GLY A 187 3.24 -18.30 19.91
C GLY A 187 4.59 -18.30 19.19
N ASN A 188 5.41 -17.30 19.53
CA ASN A 188 6.80 -17.15 19.09
C ASN A 188 7.81 -17.43 20.22
N ALA A 189 7.36 -17.84 21.41
CA ALA A 189 8.22 -18.22 22.53
C ALA A 189 8.64 -19.71 22.49
N PRO A 190 9.65 -20.14 23.29
CA PRO A 190 10.14 -21.53 23.30
C PRO A 190 9.10 -22.61 23.63
N ASN A 191 8.02 -22.25 24.33
CA ASN A 191 6.92 -23.17 24.65
C ASN A 191 5.83 -23.24 23.56
N TRP A 192 6.05 -22.58 22.41
CA TRP A 192 5.24 -22.56 21.18
C TRP A 192 3.82 -22.01 21.29
N CYS A 193 3.26 -21.95 22.50
CA CYS A 193 1.89 -21.52 22.74
C CYS A 193 1.79 -20.09 23.27
N SER A 194 2.90 -19.45 23.59
CA SER A 194 2.94 -18.11 24.21
C SER A 194 3.63 -17.10 23.32
N GLU A 195 3.16 -15.87 23.38
CA GLU A 195 3.86 -14.72 22.81
C GLU A 195 5.04 -14.32 23.74
N PHE A 196 6.11 -13.81 23.15
CA PHE A 196 7.39 -13.53 23.81
C PHE A 196 7.30 -12.58 25.02
N ASN A 197 6.70 -11.40 24.88
CA ASN A 197 6.56 -10.42 25.98
C ASN A 197 5.83 -11.04 27.18
N PHE A 198 4.77 -11.80 26.94
CA PHE A 198 4.04 -12.49 28.01
C PHE A 198 4.82 -13.69 28.57
N TYR A 199 5.60 -14.38 27.74
CA TYR A 199 6.46 -15.47 28.20
C TYR A 199 7.55 -14.98 29.15
N GLN A 200 8.18 -13.84 28.85
CA GLN A 200 9.28 -13.29 29.65
C GLN A 200 8.83 -12.98 31.08
N ASP A 201 7.70 -12.29 31.24
CA ASP A 201 7.09 -12.04 32.56
C ASP A 201 5.61 -12.45 32.66
N ALA A 202 5.37 -13.76 32.63
CA ALA A 202 4.03 -14.34 32.73
C ALA A 202 3.29 -13.97 34.02
N THR A 203 4.02 -13.81 35.13
CA THR A 203 3.42 -13.42 36.42
C THR A 203 2.96 -11.96 36.40
N ALA A 204 3.72 -11.06 35.78
CA ALA A 204 3.25 -9.70 35.54
C ALA A 204 2.03 -9.69 34.61
N ALA A 205 2.09 -10.40 33.47
CA ALA A 205 0.98 -10.46 32.53
C ALA A 205 -0.32 -11.01 33.15
N LYS A 206 -0.24 -12.09 33.93
CA LYS A 206 -1.38 -12.66 34.68
C LYS A 206 -2.03 -11.63 35.60
N LYS A 207 -1.24 -11.03 36.49
CA LYS A 207 -1.74 -10.03 37.44
C LYS A 207 -2.24 -8.77 36.74
N PHE A 208 -1.65 -8.41 35.61
CA PHE A 208 -2.08 -7.26 34.82
C PHE A 208 -3.52 -7.43 34.34
N PHE A 209 -3.88 -8.56 33.73
CA PHE A 209 -5.26 -8.79 33.27
C PHE A 209 -6.27 -9.05 34.39
N GLU A 210 -5.80 -9.44 35.58
CA GLU A 210 -6.64 -9.49 36.79
C GLU A 210 -6.93 -8.08 37.36
N ALA A 211 -6.04 -7.11 37.16
CA ALA A 211 -6.12 -5.78 37.78
C ALA A 211 -6.62 -4.66 36.84
N PHE A 212 -6.25 -4.69 35.55
CA PHE A 212 -6.48 -3.61 34.60
C PHE A 212 -7.72 -3.88 33.74
N LYS A 213 -8.50 -2.80 33.50
CA LYS A 213 -9.82 -2.90 32.86
C LYS A 213 -9.91 -2.26 31.48
N ASN A 214 -9.31 -1.09 31.29
CA ASN A 214 -9.31 -0.42 29.99
C ASN A 214 -8.06 -0.76 29.17
N VAL A 215 -8.04 -2.00 28.66
CA VAL A 215 -6.90 -2.58 27.94
C VAL A 215 -7.29 -2.92 26.50
N THR A 216 -6.43 -2.51 25.58
CA THR A 216 -6.44 -2.97 24.19
C THR A 216 -5.21 -3.83 23.92
N MET A 217 -5.44 -5.06 23.46
CA MET A 217 -4.41 -6.04 23.11
C MET A 217 -4.27 -6.14 21.58
N VAL A 218 -3.05 -5.95 21.11
CA VAL A 218 -2.59 -6.27 19.76
C VAL A 218 -1.78 -7.56 19.84
N GLY A 219 -2.43 -8.68 19.50
CA GLY A 219 -1.85 -10.01 19.65
C GLY A 219 -0.88 -10.39 18.52
N TYR A 220 0.03 -11.31 18.81
CA TYR A 220 1.06 -11.79 17.89
C TYR A 220 0.50 -12.27 16.54
N GLU A 221 -0.62 -13.02 16.51
CA GLU A 221 -1.11 -13.58 15.25
C GLU A 221 -1.57 -12.51 14.26
N LEU A 222 -2.15 -11.40 14.73
CA LEU A 222 -2.50 -10.28 13.85
C LEU A 222 -1.25 -9.70 13.19
N CYS A 223 -0.19 -9.54 13.98
CA CYS A 223 1.05 -8.98 13.49
C CYS A 223 1.77 -9.93 12.53
N PHE A 224 1.85 -11.21 12.89
CA PHE A 224 2.42 -12.24 12.03
C PHE A 224 1.65 -12.38 10.70
N GLU A 225 0.32 -12.34 10.72
CA GLU A 225 -0.49 -12.36 9.50
C GLU A 225 -0.22 -11.15 8.59
N PHE A 226 -0.06 -9.95 9.16
CA PHE A 226 0.31 -8.77 8.39
C PHE A 226 1.72 -8.90 7.80
N PHE A 227 2.71 -9.25 8.61
CA PHE A 227 4.08 -9.51 8.16
C PHE A 227 4.10 -10.50 6.99
N GLN A 228 3.42 -11.63 7.12
CA GLN A 228 3.36 -12.67 6.09
C GLN A 228 2.68 -12.19 4.80
N SER A 229 1.74 -11.26 4.90
CA SER A 229 1.02 -10.72 3.73
C SER A 229 1.87 -9.83 2.82
N LEU A 230 3.03 -9.35 3.29
CA LEU A 230 3.91 -8.47 2.51
C LEU A 230 4.90 -9.27 1.65
N SER A 231 4.98 -8.99 0.35
CA SER A 231 6.02 -9.55 -0.51
C SER A 231 7.41 -8.98 -0.20
N LYS A 232 8.48 -9.64 -0.66
CA LYS A 232 9.85 -9.11 -0.52
C LYS A 232 10.01 -7.74 -1.19
N GLU A 233 9.35 -7.53 -2.34
CA GLU A 233 9.35 -6.25 -3.03
C GLU A 233 8.65 -5.17 -2.21
N GLN A 234 7.52 -5.49 -1.57
CA GLN A 234 6.82 -4.56 -0.68
C GLN A 234 7.65 -4.23 0.57
N GLN A 235 8.41 -5.19 1.10
CA GLN A 235 9.34 -4.90 2.19
C GLN A 235 10.52 -4.04 1.72
N SER A 236 11.09 -4.32 0.55
CA SER A 236 12.12 -3.46 -0.05
C SER A 236 11.64 -2.02 -0.20
N GLN A 237 10.39 -1.82 -0.65
CA GLN A 237 9.76 -0.49 -0.71
C GLN A 237 9.68 0.20 0.66
N ILE A 238 9.47 -0.53 1.75
CA ILE A 238 9.44 0.06 3.10
C ILE A 238 10.86 0.36 3.59
N PHE A 239 11.75 -0.63 3.54
CA PHE A 239 13.00 -0.63 4.29
C PHE A 239 14.20 -0.09 3.49
N ASP A 240 14.20 -0.13 2.15
CA ASP A 240 15.33 0.30 1.31
C ASP A 240 15.32 1.79 0.98
N GLN A 241 14.74 2.61 1.87
CA GLN A 241 14.79 4.07 1.75
C GLN A 241 16.23 4.57 1.95
N ASP A 242 16.62 5.61 1.22
CA ASP A 242 17.94 6.23 1.36
C ASP A 242 17.96 7.28 2.49
N THR A 243 17.75 6.82 3.72
CA THR A 243 17.75 7.66 4.92
C THR A 243 18.57 7.04 6.06
N ASP A 244 19.04 7.87 6.99
CA ASP A 244 19.73 7.38 8.20
C ASP A 244 18.81 6.49 9.04
N LEU A 245 17.51 6.81 9.10
CA LEU A 245 16.50 6.02 9.80
C LEU A 245 16.37 4.61 9.21
N ALA A 246 16.22 4.50 7.88
CA ALA A 246 16.12 3.22 7.21
C ALA A 246 17.40 2.39 7.35
N ARG A 247 18.58 3.02 7.29
CA ARG A 247 19.86 2.36 7.55
C ARG A 247 19.97 1.81 8.97
N MET A 248 19.64 2.61 9.98
CA MET A 248 19.65 2.20 11.40
C MET A 248 18.65 1.06 11.65
N VAL A 249 17.41 1.22 11.18
CA VAL A 249 16.38 0.19 11.32
C VAL A 249 16.85 -1.10 10.66
N LYS A 250 17.23 -1.09 9.37
CA LYS A 250 17.74 -2.30 8.71
C LYS A 250 18.95 -2.93 9.41
N ALA A 251 19.85 -2.11 9.95
CA ALA A 251 21.00 -2.61 10.70
C ALA A 251 20.58 -3.34 11.98
N SER A 252 19.57 -2.85 12.69
CA SER A 252 19.02 -3.53 13.88
C SER A 252 18.43 -4.91 13.55
N TYR A 253 17.90 -5.10 12.34
CA TYR A 253 17.34 -6.37 11.88
C TYR A 253 18.36 -7.40 11.37
N ARG A 254 19.66 -7.11 11.27
CA ARG A 254 20.62 -7.97 10.53
C ARG A 254 20.58 -9.45 10.90
N ASN A 255 20.34 -9.77 12.18
CA ASN A 255 20.26 -11.13 12.67
C ASN A 255 18.90 -11.76 12.37
N SER A 256 17.80 -11.12 12.79
CA SER A 256 16.44 -11.59 12.58
C SER A 256 16.08 -11.68 11.09
N TYR A 257 16.60 -10.77 10.26
CA TYR A 257 16.45 -10.80 8.81
C TYR A 257 16.91 -12.13 8.19
N LYS A 258 18.02 -12.69 8.67
CA LYS A 258 18.53 -13.99 8.18
C LYS A 258 17.64 -15.14 8.64
N ILE A 259 17.13 -15.06 9.88
CA ILE A 259 16.25 -16.07 10.47
C ILE A 259 14.89 -16.10 9.75
N GLU A 260 14.37 -14.92 9.40
CA GLU A 260 13.07 -14.72 8.76
C GLU A 260 13.13 -14.83 7.22
N ASN A 261 14.10 -15.57 6.69
CA ASN A 261 14.27 -15.82 5.25
C ASN A 261 14.43 -14.54 4.42
N GLU A 262 15.27 -13.62 4.90
CA GLU A 262 15.56 -12.31 4.32
C GLU A 262 14.31 -11.43 4.28
N ARG A 263 13.65 -11.31 5.44
CA ARG A 263 12.49 -10.45 5.64
C ARG A 263 12.58 -9.75 6.99
N TYR A 264 12.04 -8.54 7.06
CA TYR A 264 11.94 -7.72 8.26
C TYR A 264 10.59 -8.00 8.94
N CYS A 265 10.63 -8.51 10.17
CA CYS A 265 9.43 -8.78 10.96
C CYS A 265 8.78 -7.47 11.45
N ILE A 266 7.45 -7.45 11.52
CA ILE A 266 6.66 -6.24 11.84
C ILE A 266 5.64 -6.65 12.91
N TYR A 267 5.91 -6.25 14.15
CA TYR A 267 5.10 -6.55 15.32
C TYR A 267 4.67 -5.26 16.03
N ASP A 268 5.54 -4.64 16.81
CA ASP A 268 5.23 -3.47 17.65
C ASP A 268 4.68 -2.26 16.91
N GLN A 269 5.06 -2.11 15.63
CA GLN A 269 4.60 -1.02 14.77
C GLN A 269 3.07 -1.03 14.63
N ILE A 270 2.43 -2.21 14.72
CA ILE A 270 0.97 -2.32 14.63
C ILE A 270 0.30 -1.74 15.88
N ALA A 271 0.87 -1.96 17.07
CA ALA A 271 0.36 -1.37 18.30
C ALA A 271 0.51 0.16 18.30
N VAL A 272 1.66 0.67 17.83
CA VAL A 272 1.88 2.10 17.58
C VAL A 272 0.81 2.65 16.63
N ALA A 273 0.59 2.00 15.48
CA ALA A 273 -0.38 2.47 14.51
C ALA A 273 -1.81 2.47 15.07
N CYS A 274 -2.19 1.46 15.88
CA CYS A 274 -3.51 1.42 16.53
C CYS A 274 -3.74 2.58 17.51
N VAL A 275 -2.68 3.07 18.17
CA VAL A 275 -2.74 4.22 19.09
C VAL A 275 -2.81 5.54 18.33
N PHE A 276 -1.87 5.76 17.40
CA PHE A 276 -1.68 7.07 16.79
C PHE A 276 -2.53 7.29 15.52
N GLU A 277 -2.91 6.23 14.80
CA GLU A 277 -3.80 6.27 13.63
C GLU A 277 -4.96 5.28 13.76
N PRO A 278 -5.95 5.56 14.64
CA PRO A 278 -6.97 4.58 14.97
C PRO A 278 -7.88 4.15 13.82
N SER A 279 -7.93 4.90 12.72
CA SER A 279 -8.65 4.50 11.51
C SER A 279 -8.08 3.23 10.87
N ILE A 280 -6.90 2.79 11.31
CA ILE A 280 -6.30 1.52 10.93
C ILE A 280 -7.08 0.32 11.45
N VAL A 281 -7.79 0.42 12.58
CA VAL A 281 -8.54 -0.69 13.17
C VAL A 281 -9.80 -0.94 12.34
N LYS A 282 -9.89 -2.11 11.70
CA LYS A 282 -11.07 -2.53 10.92
C LYS A 282 -12.05 -3.35 11.74
N SER A 283 -11.56 -4.20 12.63
CA SER A 283 -12.39 -4.98 13.54
C SER A 283 -11.67 -5.28 14.85
N SER A 284 -12.46 -5.42 15.91
CA SER A 284 -12.02 -5.82 17.23
C SER A 284 -13.11 -6.62 17.92
N ILE A 285 -12.72 -7.45 18.89
CA ILE A 285 -13.63 -8.20 19.77
C ILE A 285 -13.36 -7.83 21.23
N TYR A 286 -14.34 -8.08 22.10
CA TYR A 286 -14.19 -7.91 23.55
C TYR A 286 -14.35 -9.26 24.23
N LYS A 287 -13.30 -9.72 24.93
CA LYS A 287 -13.30 -11.06 25.55
C LYS A 287 -12.62 -11.03 26.91
N GLN A 288 -13.16 -11.81 27.84
CA GLN A 288 -12.40 -12.18 29.04
C GLN A 288 -11.29 -13.16 28.65
N LEU A 289 -10.13 -12.96 29.25
CA LEU A 289 -8.99 -13.85 29.09
C LEU A 289 -8.30 -14.10 30.42
N LYS A 290 -7.46 -15.13 30.46
CA LYS A 290 -6.53 -15.43 31.55
C LYS A 290 -5.14 -15.66 30.96
N VAL A 291 -4.11 -15.34 31.73
CA VAL A 291 -2.72 -15.71 31.41
C VAL A 291 -2.25 -16.77 32.40
N LEU A 292 -1.60 -17.80 31.89
CA LEU A 292 -1.10 -18.92 32.68
C LEU A 292 0.36 -18.71 33.08
N ASP A 293 0.72 -19.03 34.32
CA ASP A 293 2.10 -18.93 34.84
C ASP A 293 2.50 -20.11 35.74
N GLU A 294 1.73 -21.19 35.73
CA GLU A 294 1.87 -22.32 36.67
C GLU A 294 3.00 -23.30 36.29
N SER A 295 3.43 -23.32 35.03
CA SER A 295 4.54 -24.16 34.56
C SER A 295 5.16 -23.63 33.26
N GLU A 296 6.41 -24.01 32.97
CA GLU A 296 7.12 -23.60 31.75
C GLU A 296 6.37 -23.97 30.45
N ALA A 297 5.64 -25.08 30.43
CA ALA A 297 4.92 -25.56 29.25
C ALA A 297 3.77 -24.62 28.80
N VAL A 298 3.20 -23.85 29.73
CA VAL A 298 2.08 -22.92 29.46
C VAL A 298 2.38 -21.49 29.94
N ARG A 299 3.62 -21.21 30.34
CA ARG A 299 4.07 -19.91 30.82
C ARG A 299 3.78 -18.83 29.78
N GLY A 300 2.93 -17.86 30.14
CA GLY A 300 2.54 -16.74 29.27
C GLY A 300 1.38 -17.07 28.31
N ALA A 301 0.82 -18.29 28.36
CA ALA A 301 -0.24 -18.69 27.45
C ALA A 301 -1.54 -17.94 27.77
N VAL A 302 -2.22 -17.46 26.74
CA VAL A 302 -3.49 -16.74 26.86
C VAL A 302 -4.66 -17.70 26.62
N ILE A 303 -5.59 -17.76 27.57
CA ILE A 303 -6.82 -18.54 27.48
C ILE A 303 -8.00 -17.58 27.36
N ILE A 304 -8.73 -17.66 26.23
CA ILE A 304 -9.85 -16.78 25.93
C ILE A 304 -11.18 -17.47 26.23
N ASN A 305 -12.10 -16.76 26.89
CA ASN A 305 -13.47 -17.19 27.09
C ASN A 305 -14.30 -17.00 25.80
N TRP A 306 -14.12 -17.88 24.81
CA TRP A 306 -14.78 -17.72 23.50
C TRP A 306 -16.32 -17.81 23.56
N LEU A 307 -16.86 -18.59 24.50
CA LEU A 307 -18.31 -18.81 24.62
C LEU A 307 -19.05 -17.68 25.34
N ASP A 308 -18.35 -16.84 26.12
CA ASP A 308 -18.93 -15.80 26.99
C ASP A 308 -20.03 -16.31 27.96
N GLN A 309 -20.12 -17.63 28.18
CA GLN A 309 -21.18 -18.24 29.01
C GLN A 309 -20.86 -18.21 30.51
N LEU A 310 -19.56 -18.23 30.85
CA LEU A 310 -19.06 -18.25 32.22
C LEU A 310 -18.18 -17.03 32.43
N VAL A 311 -18.82 -15.87 32.64
CA VAL A 311 -18.13 -14.62 32.98
C VAL A 311 -17.79 -14.65 34.46
N THR A 312 -16.52 -14.42 34.81
CA THR A 312 -16.06 -14.35 36.21
C THR A 312 -15.77 -12.90 36.61
N ASP A 313 -15.75 -12.61 37.91
CA ASP A 313 -15.33 -11.28 38.42
C ASP A 313 -13.79 -11.15 38.51
N GLU A 314 -13.05 -12.20 38.14
CA GLU A 314 -11.58 -12.27 38.26
C GLU A 314 -10.85 -11.46 37.18
N THR A 315 -11.44 -11.34 36.00
CA THR A 315 -10.87 -10.58 34.88
C THR A 315 -11.97 -9.77 34.21
N THR A 316 -11.59 -8.73 33.46
CA THR A 316 -12.55 -7.94 32.68
C THR A 316 -12.42 -8.24 31.20
N LYS A 317 -13.40 -7.78 30.39
CA LYS A 317 -13.32 -7.93 28.94
C LYS A 317 -12.23 -7.01 28.40
N VAL A 318 -11.24 -7.62 27.76
CA VAL A 318 -10.16 -6.93 27.05
C VAL A 318 -10.60 -6.70 25.61
N LYS A 319 -10.29 -5.51 25.08
CA LYS A 319 -10.45 -5.25 23.65
C LYS A 319 -9.30 -5.90 22.89
N ILE A 320 -9.59 -6.73 21.91
CA ILE A 320 -8.61 -7.43 21.10
C ILE A 320 -8.77 -6.98 19.66
N ILE A 321 -7.70 -6.45 19.06
CA ILE A 321 -7.72 -6.06 17.65
C ILE A 321 -7.62 -7.32 16.78
N THR A 322 -8.54 -7.48 15.83
CA THR A 322 -8.63 -8.69 14.98
C THR A 322 -8.37 -8.42 13.51
N GLU A 323 -8.50 -7.17 13.04
CA GLU A 323 -8.23 -6.80 11.66
C GLU A 323 -7.76 -5.35 11.57
N ILE A 324 -6.77 -5.10 10.72
CA ILE A 324 -6.21 -3.79 10.42
C ILE A 324 -6.29 -3.46 8.93
N ASP A 325 -6.27 -2.17 8.59
CA ASP A 325 -6.09 -1.69 7.23
C ASP A 325 -4.64 -1.90 6.80
N ARG A 326 -4.39 -3.02 6.11
CA ARG A 326 -3.05 -3.45 5.68
C ARG A 326 -2.39 -2.47 4.72
N THR A 327 -3.18 -1.83 3.85
CA THR A 327 -2.67 -0.85 2.89
C THR A 327 -2.18 0.39 3.63
N LEU A 328 -3.01 0.91 4.55
CA LEU A 328 -2.62 2.04 5.39
C LEU A 328 -1.40 1.70 6.25
N MET A 329 -1.34 0.50 6.86
CA MET A 329 -0.20 0.07 7.66
C MET A 329 1.11 0.12 6.85
N ARG A 330 1.11 -0.43 5.64
CA ARG A 330 2.28 -0.41 4.75
C ARG A 330 2.73 1.01 4.43
N GLU A 331 1.79 1.89 4.09
CA GLU A 331 2.07 3.30 3.80
C GLU A 331 2.68 4.01 5.02
N LEU A 332 2.14 3.80 6.21
CA LEU A 332 2.68 4.39 7.44
C LEU A 332 4.11 3.93 7.73
N LEU A 333 4.41 2.64 7.52
CA LEU A 333 5.76 2.10 7.69
C LEU A 333 6.74 2.73 6.70
N GLU A 334 6.39 2.81 5.42
CA GLU A 334 7.21 3.41 4.38
C GLU A 334 7.46 4.90 4.65
N GLU A 335 6.42 5.66 4.94
CA GLU A 335 6.51 7.10 5.18
C GLU A 335 7.32 7.43 6.45
N SER A 336 7.20 6.63 7.51
CA SER A 336 7.98 6.84 8.74
C SER A 336 9.50 6.77 8.50
N LEU A 337 9.96 5.92 7.56
CA LEU A 337 11.39 5.77 7.26
C LEU A 337 11.90 6.81 6.25
N LYS A 338 11.03 7.50 5.52
CA LYS A 338 11.41 8.69 4.71
C LYS A 338 11.75 9.90 5.59
N GLY A 339 11.34 9.87 6.86
CA GLY A 339 11.47 10.96 7.82
C GLY A 339 10.31 11.96 7.72
N TYR A 340 10.12 12.74 8.78
CA TYR A 340 9.06 13.74 8.82
C TYR A 340 9.53 15.08 8.23
N ASN A 341 8.82 15.56 7.21
CA ASN A 341 8.89 16.93 6.74
C ASN A 341 7.46 17.42 6.54
N GLU A 342 7.09 18.47 7.28
CA GLU A 342 5.71 18.96 7.34
C GLU A 342 5.16 19.37 5.97
N ASP A 343 5.98 20.04 5.14
CA ASP A 343 5.57 20.50 3.81
C ASP A 343 5.39 19.32 2.85
N ILE A 344 6.34 18.39 2.83
CA ILE A 344 6.26 17.16 2.02
C ILE A 344 5.03 16.34 2.43
N TYR A 345 4.79 16.20 3.75
CA TYR A 345 3.64 15.48 4.27
C TYR A 345 2.32 16.14 3.83
N LYS A 346 2.18 17.46 3.95
CA LYS A 346 0.98 18.19 3.51
C LYS A 346 0.73 18.01 2.01
N ILE A 347 1.78 18.08 1.18
CA ILE A 347 1.68 17.85 -0.26
C ILE A 347 1.24 16.40 -0.55
N ALA A 348 1.81 15.41 0.14
CA ALA A 348 1.44 14.01 -0.03
C ALA A 348 -0.02 13.74 0.38
N GLN A 349 -0.49 14.31 1.49
CA GLN A 349 -1.90 14.19 1.91
C GLN A 349 -2.86 14.87 0.93
N GLN A 350 -2.49 16.05 0.44
CA GLN A 350 -3.28 16.71 -0.60
C GLN A 350 -3.37 15.82 -1.86
N LYS A 351 -2.25 15.28 -2.34
CA LYS A 351 -2.22 14.39 -3.51
C LYS A 351 -3.04 13.12 -3.27
N LYS A 352 -3.00 12.54 -2.07
CA LYS A 352 -3.81 11.37 -1.69
C LYS A 352 -5.31 11.69 -1.72
N GLN A 353 -5.70 12.85 -1.20
CA GLN A 353 -7.09 13.31 -1.23
C GLN A 353 -7.56 13.59 -2.67
N GLU A 354 -6.74 14.25 -3.48
CA GLU A 354 -7.00 14.48 -4.91
C GLU A 354 -7.17 13.15 -5.67
N ASN A 355 -6.29 12.17 -5.43
CA ASN A 355 -6.37 10.84 -6.03
C ASN A 355 -7.64 10.08 -5.62
N LYS A 356 -8.07 10.23 -4.36
CA LYS A 356 -9.32 9.63 -3.88
C LYS A 356 -10.53 10.23 -4.60
N VAL A 357 -10.55 11.55 -4.79
CA VAL A 357 -11.61 12.24 -5.55
C VAL A 357 -11.58 11.82 -7.02
N ALA A 358 -10.38 11.72 -7.63
CA ALA A 358 -10.20 11.28 -9.01
C ALA A 358 -10.70 9.84 -9.23
N LEU A 359 -10.33 8.90 -8.33
CA LEU A 359 -10.83 7.52 -8.38
C LEU A 359 -12.36 7.48 -8.27
N GLN A 360 -12.92 8.22 -7.32
CA GLN A 360 -14.37 8.26 -7.12
C GLN A 360 -15.10 8.78 -8.37
N THR A 361 -14.59 9.86 -8.97
CA THR A 361 -15.11 10.45 -10.22
C THR A 361 -15.03 9.46 -11.38
N TYR A 362 -13.90 8.75 -11.49
CA TYR A 362 -13.69 7.71 -12.50
C TYR A 362 -14.72 6.58 -12.35
N LEU A 363 -14.87 6.01 -11.15
CA LEU A 363 -15.79 4.89 -10.89
C LEU A 363 -17.26 5.27 -11.15
N GLU A 364 -17.67 6.49 -10.77
CA GLU A 364 -19.01 7.01 -11.07
C GLU A 364 -19.27 7.11 -12.57
N ALA A 365 -18.30 7.62 -13.33
CA ALA A 365 -18.42 7.75 -14.77
C ALA A 365 -18.51 6.40 -15.50
N LEU A 366 -17.93 5.34 -14.92
CA LEU A 366 -18.08 3.97 -15.38
C LEU A 366 -19.42 3.31 -14.99
N GLY A 367 -20.23 4.01 -14.18
CA GLY A 367 -21.50 3.49 -13.65
C GLY A 367 -21.32 2.46 -12.54
N ILE A 368 -20.18 2.46 -11.83
CA ILE A 368 -19.94 1.58 -10.69
C ILE A 368 -20.48 2.28 -9.42
N PRO A 369 -21.52 1.74 -8.76
CA PRO A 369 -22.12 2.39 -7.59
C PRO A 369 -21.19 2.46 -6.37
N LYS A 370 -21.26 3.56 -5.61
CA LYS A 370 -20.43 3.80 -4.41
C LYS A 370 -20.54 2.74 -3.33
N PHE A 371 -21.68 2.06 -3.23
CA PHE A 371 -21.91 1.04 -2.22
C PHE A 371 -21.21 -0.29 -2.52
N ILE A 372 -20.72 -0.48 -3.76
CA ILE A 372 -19.93 -1.67 -4.11
C ILE A 372 -18.52 -1.50 -3.55
N LYS A 373 -18.15 -2.33 -2.57
CA LYS A 373 -16.79 -2.40 -2.06
C LYS A 373 -15.93 -3.23 -3.02
N LEU A 374 -15.25 -2.55 -3.94
CA LEU A 374 -14.27 -3.17 -4.83
C LEU A 374 -13.07 -3.72 -4.05
N ARG A 375 -12.52 -4.84 -4.50
CA ARG A 375 -11.33 -5.49 -3.92
C ARG A 375 -10.35 -5.81 -5.05
N PRO A 376 -9.02 -5.90 -4.80
CA PRO A 376 -8.05 -6.20 -5.84
C PRO A 376 -8.10 -7.69 -6.25
N ASN A 377 -9.18 -8.09 -6.91
CA ASN A 377 -9.47 -9.45 -7.36
C ASN A 377 -9.81 -9.46 -8.86
N PHE A 378 -9.88 -10.67 -9.43
CA PHE A 378 -10.10 -10.84 -10.87
C PHE A 378 -11.43 -10.25 -11.36
N GLU A 379 -12.50 -10.34 -10.56
CA GLU A 379 -13.81 -9.77 -10.91
C GLU A 379 -13.74 -8.25 -11.04
N THR A 380 -13.16 -7.57 -10.05
CA THR A 380 -12.95 -6.11 -10.08
C THR A 380 -12.07 -5.72 -11.25
N LEU A 381 -11.01 -6.48 -11.54
CA LEU A 381 -10.12 -6.22 -12.67
C LEU A 381 -10.89 -6.29 -14.00
N CYS A 382 -11.72 -7.32 -14.20
CA CYS A 382 -12.58 -7.45 -15.36
C CYS A 382 -13.56 -6.29 -15.49
N GLN A 383 -14.21 -5.91 -14.39
CA GLN A 383 -15.17 -4.79 -14.37
C GLN A 383 -14.49 -3.48 -14.78
N VAL A 384 -13.33 -3.15 -14.20
CA VAL A 384 -12.60 -1.91 -14.52
C VAL A 384 -12.18 -1.89 -15.98
N VAL A 385 -11.54 -2.96 -16.47
CA VAL A 385 -11.04 -3.02 -17.87
C VAL A 385 -12.19 -2.95 -18.88
N ASN A 386 -13.24 -3.74 -18.67
CA ASN A 386 -14.39 -3.77 -19.57
C ASN A 386 -15.14 -2.42 -19.61
N LYS A 387 -15.41 -1.84 -18.44
CA LYS A 387 -16.11 -0.55 -18.35
C LYS A 387 -15.26 0.60 -18.88
N HIS A 388 -13.95 0.59 -18.64
CA HIS A 388 -13.04 1.57 -19.22
C HIS A 388 -13.16 1.58 -20.74
N ALA A 389 -13.02 0.42 -21.37
CA ALA A 389 -13.08 0.24 -22.82
C ALA A 389 -14.43 0.70 -23.42
N GLN A 390 -15.54 0.52 -22.71
CA GLN A 390 -16.88 0.94 -23.15
C GLN A 390 -17.14 2.45 -23.00
N ASN A 391 -16.59 3.10 -21.97
CA ASN A 391 -16.98 4.46 -21.59
C ASN A 391 -15.97 5.53 -21.99
N ILE A 392 -14.69 5.16 -22.14
CA ILE A 392 -13.61 6.11 -22.46
C ILE A 392 -13.15 5.83 -23.89
N LYS A 393 -13.32 6.83 -24.75
CA LYS A 393 -13.09 6.71 -26.20
C LYS A 393 -11.62 6.89 -26.54
N TYR A 394 -11.17 6.18 -27.56
CA TYR A 394 -9.83 6.36 -28.10
C TYR A 394 -9.79 7.53 -29.08
N GLN A 395 -8.77 8.39 -28.99
CA GLN A 395 -8.42 9.35 -30.03
C GLN A 395 -6.95 9.78 -30.00
N ASN A 396 -6.41 10.25 -31.12
CA ASN A 396 -5.05 10.78 -31.21
C ASN A 396 -4.97 12.21 -31.80
N LEU A 397 -6.07 12.96 -31.82
CA LEU A 397 -6.17 14.29 -32.42
C LEU A 397 -5.14 15.29 -31.87
N HIS A 398 -4.91 15.32 -30.55
CA HIS A 398 -3.98 16.26 -29.92
C HIS A 398 -2.54 16.14 -30.46
N PHE A 399 -2.13 14.95 -30.90
CA PHE A 399 -0.84 14.73 -31.56
C PHE A 399 -0.71 15.42 -32.91
N HIS A 400 -1.84 15.67 -33.57
CA HIS A 400 -1.94 16.21 -34.92
C HIS A 400 -2.29 17.69 -34.94
N LEU A 401 -2.44 18.33 -33.79
CA LEU A 401 -2.58 19.79 -33.72
C LEU A 401 -1.24 20.46 -34.03
N ARG A 402 -1.26 21.68 -34.55
CA ARG A 402 -0.02 22.42 -34.86
C ARG A 402 0.78 22.83 -33.63
N ASP A 403 0.11 23.13 -32.54
CA ASP A 403 0.69 23.54 -31.25
C ASP A 403 1.16 22.35 -30.40
N ARG A 404 0.62 21.15 -30.62
CA ARG A 404 1.02 19.87 -29.98
C ARG A 404 1.18 20.01 -28.47
N PRO A 405 0.09 20.33 -27.74
CA PRO A 405 0.18 20.53 -26.31
C PRO A 405 0.66 19.25 -25.62
N VAL A 406 1.63 19.39 -24.73
CA VAL A 406 2.01 18.33 -23.79
C VAL A 406 0.92 18.21 -22.75
N LEU A 407 0.28 17.05 -22.70
CA LEU A 407 -0.77 16.74 -21.73
C LEU A 407 -0.18 16.15 -20.44
N SER A 408 -0.77 16.52 -19.31
CA SER A 408 -0.43 15.98 -17.99
C SER A 408 -0.96 14.56 -17.80
N PHE A 409 -0.14 13.70 -17.22
CA PHE A 409 -0.49 12.32 -16.81
C PHE A 409 -0.70 12.20 -15.28
N GLU A 410 -0.85 13.33 -14.59
CA GLU A 410 -1.35 13.33 -13.21
C GLU A 410 -2.79 12.82 -13.17
N PHE A 411 -3.10 11.95 -12.20
CA PHE A 411 -4.34 11.18 -12.21
C PHE A 411 -5.60 12.06 -12.30
N LYS A 412 -5.63 13.16 -11.54
CA LYS A 412 -6.76 14.11 -11.55
C LYS A 412 -6.95 14.78 -12.93
N ASP A 413 -5.87 15.15 -13.60
CA ASP A 413 -5.91 15.85 -14.89
C ASP A 413 -6.38 14.89 -15.99
N MET A 414 -5.96 13.63 -15.91
CA MET A 414 -6.40 12.58 -16.82
C MET A 414 -7.89 12.25 -16.63
N VAL A 415 -8.36 12.15 -15.39
CA VAL A 415 -9.79 11.94 -15.09
C VAL A 415 -10.62 13.11 -15.61
N GLU A 416 -10.22 14.34 -15.30
CA GLU A 416 -10.91 15.54 -15.78
C GLU A 416 -11.02 15.54 -17.31
N ARG A 417 -9.91 15.28 -18.02
CA ARG A 417 -9.87 15.35 -19.48
C ARG A 417 -10.53 14.17 -20.18
N MET A 418 -10.15 12.95 -19.82
CA MET A 418 -10.59 11.74 -20.53
C MET A 418 -11.98 11.29 -20.11
N VAL A 419 -12.36 11.55 -18.86
CA VAL A 419 -13.60 11.03 -18.26
C VAL A 419 -14.68 12.11 -18.14
N VAL A 420 -14.36 13.24 -17.51
CA VAL A 420 -15.34 14.32 -17.27
C VAL A 420 -15.64 15.06 -18.58
N GLN A 421 -14.60 15.56 -19.25
CA GLN A 421 -14.70 16.26 -20.52
C GLN A 421 -14.89 15.33 -21.72
N LYS A 422 -14.71 14.01 -21.51
CA LYS A 422 -14.86 12.96 -22.53
C LYS A 422 -14.00 13.19 -23.77
N LEU A 423 -12.83 13.82 -23.61
CA LEU A 423 -11.89 14.07 -24.70
C LEU A 423 -11.13 12.80 -25.12
N GLY A 424 -11.28 11.70 -24.38
CA GLY A 424 -10.60 10.44 -24.69
C GLY A 424 -9.07 10.58 -24.68
N GLY A 425 -8.38 9.58 -25.20
CA GLY A 425 -6.92 9.64 -25.31
C GLY A 425 -6.32 8.56 -26.18
N LEU A 426 -4.99 8.58 -26.31
CA LEU A 426 -4.25 7.51 -26.98
C LEU A 426 -3.79 6.42 -26.01
N CYS A 427 -3.12 5.40 -26.54
CA CYS A 427 -2.70 4.23 -25.75
C CYS A 427 -1.88 4.56 -24.49
N TYR A 428 -0.98 5.54 -24.52
CA TYR A 428 -0.22 5.94 -23.33
C TYR A 428 -1.12 6.49 -22.22
N GLU A 429 -2.12 7.27 -22.61
CA GLU A 429 -3.04 7.91 -21.67
C GLU A 429 -4.03 6.90 -21.09
N HIS A 430 -4.56 6.00 -21.91
CA HIS A 430 -5.40 4.90 -21.44
C HIS A 430 -4.62 4.04 -20.42
N CYS A 431 -3.46 3.51 -20.83
CA CYS A 431 -2.59 2.68 -19.99
C CYS A 431 -2.17 3.37 -18.69
N GLN A 432 -1.96 4.69 -18.71
CA GLN A 432 -1.60 5.45 -17.52
C GLN A 432 -2.80 5.74 -16.61
N LEU A 433 -3.98 6.01 -17.18
CA LEU A 433 -5.20 6.24 -16.42
C LEU A 433 -5.63 4.97 -15.68
N THR A 434 -5.66 3.82 -16.36
CA THR A 434 -5.97 2.56 -15.71
C THR A 434 -4.90 2.12 -14.72
N TYR A 435 -3.63 2.42 -14.96
CA TYR A 435 -2.58 2.19 -13.97
C TYR A 435 -2.90 2.92 -12.65
N HIS A 436 -3.24 4.21 -12.71
CA HIS A 436 -3.58 4.98 -11.51
C HIS A 436 -4.81 4.40 -10.79
N VAL A 437 -5.85 4.03 -11.56
CA VAL A 437 -7.08 3.42 -11.01
C VAL A 437 -6.78 2.08 -10.33
N LEU A 438 -6.05 1.18 -11.00
CA LEU A 438 -5.77 -0.16 -10.48
C LEU A 438 -4.89 -0.08 -9.22
N ASN A 439 -3.87 0.78 -9.19
CA ASN A 439 -3.09 1.00 -7.98
C ASN A 439 -3.92 1.61 -6.85
N ALA A 440 -4.81 2.56 -7.15
CA ALA A 440 -5.70 3.16 -6.15
C ALA A 440 -6.74 2.16 -5.60
N LEU A 441 -7.07 1.11 -6.36
CA LEU A 441 -7.88 -0.03 -5.92
C LEU A 441 -7.06 -1.14 -5.21
N GLY A 442 -5.75 -0.96 -5.06
CA GLY A 442 -4.85 -1.87 -4.36
C GLY A 442 -4.28 -3.02 -5.20
N PHE A 443 -4.43 -3.00 -6.53
CA PHE A 443 -3.81 -4.00 -7.40
C PHE A 443 -2.30 -3.78 -7.51
N ASN A 444 -1.52 -4.87 -7.53
CA ASN A 444 -0.11 -4.83 -7.91
C ASN A 444 -0.02 -4.71 -9.44
N THR A 445 0.11 -3.48 -9.93
CA THR A 445 0.11 -3.17 -11.36
C THR A 445 1.45 -2.57 -11.79
N LYS A 446 2.02 -3.06 -12.89
CA LYS A 446 3.26 -2.55 -13.48
C LYS A 446 3.04 -2.25 -14.96
N GLN A 447 3.63 -1.15 -15.44
CA GLN A 447 3.50 -0.74 -16.84
C GLN A 447 4.65 -1.29 -17.68
N LEU A 448 4.34 -1.64 -18.92
CA LEU A 448 5.29 -2.06 -19.93
C LEU A 448 5.07 -1.28 -21.21
N LEU A 449 6.15 -1.13 -21.97
CA LEU A 449 6.10 -0.63 -23.33
C LEU A 449 6.23 -1.80 -24.30
N ALA A 450 5.38 -1.79 -25.33
CA ALA A 450 5.30 -2.80 -26.37
C ALA A 450 5.55 -2.20 -27.76
N GLN A 451 6.11 -3.02 -28.64
CA GLN A 451 6.41 -2.67 -30.02
C GLN A 451 5.21 -3.05 -30.87
N ILE A 452 4.67 -2.11 -31.64
CA ILE A 452 3.60 -2.41 -32.59
C ILE A 452 4.17 -3.20 -33.77
N LEU A 453 3.60 -4.38 -34.00
CA LEU A 453 3.98 -5.29 -35.09
C LEU A 453 2.89 -5.39 -36.15
N LYS A 454 1.70 -4.85 -35.85
CA LYS A 454 0.55 -4.79 -36.75
C LYS A 454 0.89 -4.15 -38.09
N ASN A 455 0.50 -4.82 -39.17
CA ASN A 455 0.76 -4.41 -40.56
C ASN A 455 2.24 -4.21 -40.90
N THR A 456 3.14 -4.87 -40.16
CA THR A 456 4.58 -4.83 -40.42
C THR A 456 5.15 -6.23 -40.63
N GLU A 457 6.17 -6.33 -41.48
CA GLU A 457 7.01 -7.54 -41.61
C GLU A 457 8.18 -7.54 -40.61
N LEU A 458 8.27 -6.51 -39.76
CA LEU A 458 9.36 -6.36 -38.80
C LEU A 458 9.31 -7.48 -37.75
N ARG A 459 10.48 -8.02 -37.42
CA ARG A 459 10.65 -8.85 -36.22
C ARG A 459 10.62 -7.95 -34.99
N PHE A 460 10.26 -8.53 -33.85
CA PHE A 460 10.43 -7.85 -32.58
C PHE A 460 11.91 -7.50 -32.40
N ASP A 461 12.18 -6.25 -32.01
CA ASP A 461 13.52 -5.76 -31.69
C ASP A 461 13.41 -4.91 -30.42
N PRO A 462 13.98 -5.36 -29.30
CA PRO A 462 13.90 -4.64 -28.04
C PRO A 462 14.60 -3.27 -28.07
N ASN A 463 15.42 -3.00 -29.10
CA ASN A 463 16.10 -1.72 -29.29
C ASN A 463 15.28 -0.74 -30.15
N VAL A 464 14.16 -1.18 -30.73
CA VAL A 464 13.28 -0.33 -31.53
C VAL A 464 12.35 0.49 -30.63
N TYR A 465 11.93 1.64 -31.16
CA TYR A 465 11.01 2.53 -30.48
C TYR A 465 9.66 1.85 -30.19
N PHE A 466 9.38 1.57 -28.91
CA PHE A 466 8.08 1.09 -28.44
C PHE A 466 6.99 2.15 -28.57
N GLU A 467 5.84 1.76 -29.09
CA GLU A 467 4.72 2.64 -29.47
C GLU A 467 3.39 2.23 -28.84
N HIS A 468 3.40 1.36 -27.84
CA HIS A 468 2.19 0.93 -27.15
C HIS A 468 2.44 0.73 -25.67
N GLY A 469 1.46 1.10 -24.84
CA GLY A 469 1.50 0.88 -23.40
C GLY A 469 0.61 -0.29 -23.05
N ILE A 470 1.12 -1.22 -22.25
CA ILE A 470 0.35 -2.32 -21.65
C ILE A 470 0.69 -2.44 -20.17
N GLN A 471 -0.07 -3.25 -19.44
CA GLN A 471 0.13 -3.45 -18.01
C GLN A 471 0.17 -4.93 -17.66
N ILE A 472 1.00 -5.26 -16.67
CA ILE A 472 0.98 -6.55 -15.99
C ILE A 472 0.38 -6.34 -14.61
N VAL A 473 -0.72 -7.06 -14.32
CA VAL A 473 -1.37 -7.07 -13.03
C VAL A 473 -1.10 -8.41 -12.36
N ASN A 474 -0.62 -8.40 -11.12
CA ASN A 474 -0.42 -9.60 -10.31
C ASN A 474 -1.53 -9.68 -9.25
N ILE A 475 -2.28 -10.79 -9.27
CA ILE A 475 -3.27 -11.14 -8.26
C ILE A 475 -2.86 -12.49 -7.68
N ASP A 476 -2.42 -12.51 -6.42
CA ASP A 476 -2.06 -13.72 -5.67
C ASP A 476 -1.10 -14.66 -6.43
N GLY A 477 -0.14 -14.09 -7.16
CA GLY A 477 0.86 -14.82 -7.94
C GLY A 477 0.46 -15.13 -9.39
N GLN A 478 -0.81 -14.95 -9.77
CA GLN A 478 -1.25 -15.05 -11.16
C GLN A 478 -1.07 -13.72 -11.88
N LEU A 479 -0.37 -13.73 -13.02
CA LEU A 479 -0.19 -12.54 -13.86
C LEU A 479 -1.34 -12.40 -14.84
N TYR A 480 -1.69 -11.16 -15.17
CA TYR A 480 -2.65 -10.79 -16.19
C TYR A 480 -2.08 -9.69 -17.08
N ILE A 481 -2.23 -9.82 -18.40
CA ILE A 481 -2.01 -8.71 -19.33
C ILE A 481 -3.28 -7.88 -19.40
N VAL A 482 -3.14 -6.58 -19.18
CA VAL A 482 -4.19 -5.58 -19.33
C VAL A 482 -3.76 -4.60 -20.41
N ASP A 483 -4.61 -4.44 -21.42
CA ASP A 483 -4.44 -3.49 -22.51
C ASP A 483 -5.78 -2.85 -22.84
N ASP A 484 -5.90 -1.60 -22.44
CA ASP A 484 -7.04 -0.69 -22.62
C ASP A 484 -6.75 0.41 -23.65
N GLY A 485 -5.58 0.34 -24.33
CA GLY A 485 -5.05 1.42 -25.16
C GLY A 485 -4.90 1.10 -26.64
N PHE A 486 -5.00 -0.16 -27.08
CA PHE A 486 -4.86 -0.58 -28.48
C PHE A 486 -6.12 -0.34 -29.35
N GLY A 487 -7.03 0.49 -28.83
CA GLY A 487 -8.26 0.91 -29.50
C GLY A 487 -9.18 -0.28 -29.75
N ALA A 488 -9.65 -0.42 -30.99
CA ALA A 488 -10.56 -1.49 -31.41
C ALA A 488 -10.06 -2.93 -31.18
N TYR A 489 -8.76 -3.08 -31.01
CA TYR A 489 -8.07 -4.36 -30.95
C TYR A 489 -7.64 -4.72 -29.52
N SER A 490 -7.87 -3.82 -28.56
CA SER A 490 -7.62 -4.11 -27.15
C SER A 490 -8.44 -5.32 -26.69
N PRO A 491 -7.82 -6.27 -25.95
CA PRO A 491 -8.55 -7.26 -25.18
C PRO A 491 -9.61 -6.59 -24.30
N LYS A 492 -10.85 -7.02 -24.45
CA LYS A 492 -12.00 -6.50 -23.69
C LYS A 492 -12.00 -6.95 -22.22
N TYR A 493 -11.14 -7.92 -21.90
CA TYR A 493 -10.94 -8.50 -20.58
C TYR A 493 -9.44 -8.73 -20.34
N PRO A 494 -8.99 -8.75 -19.08
CA PRO A 494 -7.63 -9.13 -18.73
C PRO A 494 -7.30 -10.54 -19.22
N LEU A 495 -6.12 -10.73 -19.79
CA LEU A 495 -5.66 -12.04 -20.28
C LEU A 495 -4.80 -12.73 -19.21
N PRO A 496 -5.20 -13.87 -18.62
CA PRO A 496 -4.35 -14.62 -17.71
C PRO A 496 -3.05 -15.00 -18.39
N PHE A 497 -1.90 -14.66 -17.82
CA PHE A 497 -0.60 -14.81 -18.45
C PHE A 497 0.33 -15.70 -17.63
N ASN A 498 0.89 -16.71 -18.28
CA ASN A 498 1.92 -17.58 -17.73
C ASN A 498 3.17 -17.54 -18.63
N PRO A 499 4.29 -16.96 -18.17
CA PRO A 499 5.50 -16.83 -18.98
C PRO A 499 6.17 -18.19 -19.30
N LYS A 500 5.73 -19.29 -18.68
CA LYS A 500 6.25 -20.64 -18.95
C LYS A 500 5.57 -21.32 -20.14
N GLU A 501 4.39 -20.86 -20.54
CA GLU A 501 3.65 -21.46 -21.65
C GLU A 501 4.22 -21.00 -22.99
N GLN A 502 4.28 -21.91 -23.96
CA GLN A 502 4.76 -21.59 -25.31
C GLN A 502 3.70 -20.84 -26.13
N LEU A 503 2.43 -21.21 -25.97
CA LEU A 503 1.28 -20.62 -26.64
C LEU A 503 0.11 -20.57 -25.65
N GLN A 504 -0.53 -19.42 -25.57
CA GLN A 504 -1.73 -19.22 -24.76
C GLN A 504 -2.83 -18.65 -25.66
N THR A 505 -4.04 -19.19 -25.60
CA THR A 505 -5.17 -18.77 -26.45
C THR A 505 -6.37 -18.40 -25.59
N TYR A 506 -7.09 -17.37 -26.01
CA TYR A 506 -8.26 -16.83 -25.30
C TYR A 506 -9.36 -16.59 -26.32
N GLU A 507 -10.55 -17.10 -26.05
CA GLU A 507 -11.72 -16.97 -26.91
C GLU A 507 -12.88 -16.42 -26.09
N PHE A 508 -13.22 -15.16 -26.33
CA PHE A 508 -14.36 -14.49 -25.69
C PHE A 508 -15.60 -14.52 -26.58
N SER A 509 -15.40 -14.55 -27.90
CA SER A 509 -16.43 -14.72 -28.93
C SER A 509 -15.80 -15.26 -30.22
N GLU A 510 -16.59 -15.52 -31.26
CA GLU A 510 -16.07 -16.01 -32.56
C GLU A 510 -15.05 -15.05 -33.21
N LYS A 511 -15.09 -13.74 -32.89
CA LYS A 511 -14.15 -12.74 -33.43
C LYS A 511 -13.27 -12.08 -32.36
N ASP A 512 -13.61 -12.18 -31.08
CA ASP A 512 -12.75 -11.72 -29.98
C ASP A 512 -11.86 -12.88 -29.49
N LYS A 513 -10.88 -13.22 -30.32
CA LYS A 513 -9.88 -14.24 -30.01
C LYS A 513 -8.49 -13.62 -29.97
N TYR A 514 -7.73 -14.01 -28.96
CA TYR A 514 -6.37 -13.56 -28.73
C TYR A 514 -5.46 -14.76 -28.52
N GLN A 515 -4.21 -14.63 -28.92
CA GLN A 515 -3.18 -15.57 -28.52
C GLN A 515 -1.88 -14.85 -28.18
N ILE A 516 -1.12 -15.45 -27.29
CA ILE A 516 0.19 -14.96 -26.88
C ILE A 516 1.21 -16.05 -27.20
N LEU A 517 2.17 -15.70 -28.03
CA LEU A 517 3.27 -16.56 -28.44
C LEU A 517 4.50 -16.23 -27.60
N ASN A 518 5.15 -17.24 -27.06
CA ASN A 518 6.41 -17.12 -26.35
C ASN A 518 7.58 -17.44 -27.30
N ASN A 519 8.41 -16.45 -27.56
CA ASN A 519 9.60 -16.58 -28.41
C ASN A 519 10.89 -16.69 -27.58
N GLY A 520 10.79 -16.83 -26.26
CA GLY A 520 11.91 -16.94 -25.32
C GLY A 520 12.29 -15.59 -24.71
N ASP A 521 12.84 -14.69 -25.51
CA ASP A 521 13.30 -13.35 -25.10
C ASP A 521 12.22 -12.26 -25.22
N HIS A 522 11.07 -12.61 -25.80
CA HIS A 522 9.91 -11.74 -25.93
C HIS A 522 8.64 -12.55 -26.13
N PHE A 523 7.51 -11.87 -25.96
CA PHE A 523 6.19 -12.39 -26.28
C PHE A 523 5.54 -11.57 -27.38
N GLU A 524 4.71 -12.21 -28.20
CA GLU A 524 3.92 -11.56 -29.23
C GLU A 524 2.43 -11.84 -28.99
N LEU A 525 1.63 -10.78 -28.84
CA LEU A 525 0.18 -10.86 -28.80
C LEU A 525 -0.37 -10.76 -30.23
N GLN A 526 -1.26 -11.68 -30.57
CA GLN A 526 -1.98 -11.73 -31.82
C GLN A 526 -3.49 -11.72 -31.56
N TYR A 527 -4.25 -11.14 -32.49
CA TYR A 527 -5.71 -11.09 -32.47
C TYR A 527 -6.27 -11.74 -33.74
N TYR A 528 -7.48 -12.26 -33.67
CA TYR A 528 -8.12 -12.92 -34.79
C TYR A 528 -8.96 -11.92 -35.60
N GLU A 529 -8.68 -11.77 -36.91
CA GLU A 529 -9.44 -10.89 -37.81
C GLU A 529 -9.49 -11.46 -39.22
N GLY A 530 -10.69 -11.62 -39.77
CA GLY A 530 -10.92 -12.10 -41.13
C GLY A 530 -10.42 -13.54 -41.33
N ASP A 531 -10.81 -14.44 -40.42
CA ASP A 531 -10.46 -15.86 -40.38
C ASP A 531 -8.96 -16.20 -40.26
N HIS A 532 -8.14 -15.22 -39.89
CA HIS A 532 -6.70 -15.38 -39.72
C HIS A 532 -6.20 -14.69 -38.45
N TRP A 533 -5.14 -15.24 -37.87
CA TRP A 533 -4.38 -14.57 -36.82
C TRP A 533 -3.58 -13.39 -37.40
N ARG A 534 -3.73 -12.23 -36.78
CA ARG A 534 -3.02 -10.99 -37.11
C ARG A 534 -2.10 -10.60 -35.95
N ARG A 535 -0.91 -10.13 -36.30
CA ARG A 535 0.06 -9.61 -35.33
C ARG A 535 -0.47 -8.33 -34.70
N GLY A 536 -0.41 -8.23 -33.38
CA GLY A 536 -0.71 -7.03 -32.61
C GLY A 536 0.57 -6.30 -32.24
N PHE A 537 1.15 -6.71 -31.12
CA PHE A 537 2.36 -6.12 -30.55
C PHE A 537 3.22 -7.17 -29.84
N GLY A 538 4.49 -6.84 -29.63
CA GLY A 538 5.41 -7.66 -28.85
C GLY A 538 6.04 -6.90 -27.68
N PHE A 539 6.44 -7.60 -26.63
CA PHE A 539 7.06 -7.03 -25.44
C PHE A 539 8.17 -7.96 -24.90
N SER A 540 9.20 -7.36 -24.30
CA SER A 540 10.40 -8.09 -23.87
C SER A 540 10.15 -8.98 -22.65
N TYR A 541 10.91 -10.08 -22.57
CA TYR A 541 11.04 -10.91 -21.39
C TYR A 541 12.51 -11.25 -21.11
N PRO A 542 13.04 -11.07 -19.88
CA PRO A 542 12.37 -10.56 -18.68
C PRO A 542 11.76 -9.17 -18.85
N PHE A 543 10.72 -8.90 -18.05
CA PHE A 543 9.97 -7.65 -18.13
C PHE A 543 10.84 -6.43 -17.83
N GLN A 544 10.71 -5.38 -18.66
CA GLN A 544 11.32 -4.08 -18.43
C GLN A 544 10.25 -3.06 -18.05
N PHE A 545 9.85 -3.09 -16.77
CA PHE A 545 8.80 -2.22 -16.26
C PHE A 545 9.17 -0.74 -16.32
N LYS A 546 8.14 0.10 -16.46
CA LYS A 546 8.26 1.55 -16.49
C LYS A 546 7.49 2.19 -15.35
N SER A 547 8.09 3.25 -14.81
CA SER A 547 7.43 4.16 -13.88
C SER A 547 6.48 5.11 -14.62
N PRO A 548 5.47 5.66 -13.94
CA PRO A 548 4.60 6.72 -14.49
C PRO A 548 5.37 7.89 -15.11
N GLN A 549 6.48 8.28 -14.48
CA GLN A 549 7.31 9.37 -14.96
C GLN A 549 8.05 9.01 -16.26
N GLU A 550 8.61 7.80 -16.36
CA GLU A 550 9.20 7.33 -17.62
C GLU A 550 8.16 7.27 -18.75
N ILE A 551 6.91 6.92 -18.46
CA ILE A 551 5.81 6.92 -19.44
C ILE A 551 5.48 8.36 -19.87
N GLN A 552 5.37 9.31 -18.94
CA GLN A 552 5.16 10.74 -19.23
C GLN A 552 6.31 11.29 -20.09
N GLU A 553 7.56 11.07 -19.68
CA GLU A 553 8.74 11.51 -20.45
C GLU A 553 8.76 10.90 -21.85
N ARG A 554 8.34 9.63 -21.99
CA ARG A 554 8.23 8.98 -23.31
C ARG A 554 7.16 9.63 -24.19
N TYR A 555 6.02 9.98 -23.61
CA TYR A 555 4.95 10.71 -24.27
C TYR A 555 5.41 12.11 -24.70
N GLU A 556 6.03 12.88 -23.81
CA GLU A 556 6.58 14.21 -24.08
C GLU A 556 7.58 14.18 -25.23
N ASN A 557 8.52 13.23 -25.20
CA ASN A 557 9.48 13.02 -26.28
C ASN A 557 8.79 12.69 -27.61
N HIS A 558 7.63 12.01 -27.59
CA HIS A 558 6.86 11.75 -28.79
C HIS A 558 6.17 13.02 -29.32
N VAL A 559 5.57 13.80 -28.43
CA VAL A 559 4.92 15.08 -28.75
C VAL A 559 5.93 16.11 -29.26
N ALA A 560 7.18 16.08 -28.81
CA ALA A 560 8.22 17.02 -29.24
C ALA A 560 8.86 16.68 -30.61
N ARG A 561 8.70 15.45 -31.13
CA ARG A 561 9.39 15.01 -32.36
C ARG A 561 8.96 15.79 -33.60
N SER A 562 9.91 16.38 -34.32
CA SER A 562 9.64 17.04 -35.61
C SER A 562 9.27 16.07 -36.73
N LYS A 563 9.83 14.85 -36.74
CA LYS A 563 9.62 13.82 -37.78
C LYS A 563 8.42 12.92 -37.49
N PHE A 564 7.77 12.45 -38.56
CA PHE A 564 6.64 11.52 -38.48
C PHE A 564 7.08 10.07 -38.19
N SER A 565 6.30 9.37 -37.36
CA SER A 565 6.24 7.91 -37.30
C SER A 565 5.17 7.40 -38.27
N ASN A 566 5.54 6.54 -39.22
CA ASN A 566 4.59 5.95 -40.17
C ASN A 566 3.47 5.13 -39.50
N ILE A 567 3.66 4.69 -38.26
CA ILE A 567 2.70 3.87 -37.53
C ILE A 567 1.63 4.75 -36.86
N ARG A 568 2.02 5.88 -36.25
CA ARG A 568 1.11 6.75 -35.48
C ARG A 568 0.66 8.01 -36.21
N ASP A 569 1.47 8.52 -37.14
CA ASP A 569 1.21 9.81 -37.82
C ASP A 569 0.45 9.68 -39.14
N GLY A 570 0.20 8.46 -39.61
CA GLY A 570 -0.51 8.23 -40.87
C GLY A 570 -2.00 8.58 -40.81
N TYR A 571 -2.60 8.55 -39.62
CA TYR A 571 -4.05 8.67 -39.44
C TYR A 571 -4.43 9.44 -38.18
N ILE A 572 -5.42 10.32 -38.30
CA ILE A 572 -6.22 10.78 -37.17
C ILE A 572 -7.31 9.75 -36.94
N LEU A 573 -7.40 9.21 -35.73
CA LEU A 573 -8.25 8.09 -35.37
C LEU A 573 -9.18 8.49 -34.22
N PHE A 574 -10.44 8.11 -34.32
CA PHE A 574 -11.44 8.17 -33.26
C PHE A 574 -12.09 6.79 -33.16
N GLY A 575 -12.11 6.21 -31.96
CA GLY A 575 -12.63 4.87 -31.73
C GLY A 575 -13.57 4.82 -30.53
N LYS A 576 -14.63 4.03 -30.64
CA LYS A 576 -15.50 3.68 -29.51
C LYS A 576 -15.90 2.21 -29.58
N ILE A 577 -16.23 1.65 -28.42
CA ILE A 577 -16.82 0.32 -28.27
C ILE A 577 -18.27 0.50 -27.84
N SER A 578 -19.20 -0.13 -28.56
CA SER A 578 -20.63 -0.06 -28.24
C SER A 578 -20.97 -0.92 -27.02
N GLN A 579 -22.18 -0.75 -26.48
CA GLN A 579 -22.68 -1.62 -25.40
C GLN A 579 -22.76 -3.10 -25.80
N GLN A 580 -22.93 -3.38 -27.10
CA GLN A 580 -22.92 -4.73 -27.66
C GLN A 580 -21.50 -5.23 -27.98
N MET A 581 -20.47 -4.50 -27.54
CA MET A 581 -19.06 -4.79 -27.80
C MET A 581 -18.65 -4.73 -29.28
N ASN A 582 -19.44 -4.03 -30.11
CA ASN A 582 -19.09 -3.72 -31.50
C ASN A 582 -18.09 -2.56 -31.51
N THR A 583 -17.20 -2.55 -32.49
CA THR A 583 -16.20 -1.48 -32.62
C THR A 583 -16.59 -0.53 -33.75
N GLU A 584 -16.61 0.76 -33.45
CA GLU A 584 -16.77 1.82 -34.43
C GLU A 584 -15.50 2.68 -34.47
N LEU A 585 -15.02 2.97 -35.69
CA LEU A 585 -13.79 3.71 -35.94
C LEU A 585 -14.06 4.76 -37.02
N ALA A 586 -13.79 6.03 -36.73
CA ALA A 586 -13.64 7.06 -37.74
C ALA A 586 -12.15 7.38 -37.90
N TYR A 587 -11.65 7.40 -39.13
CA TYR A 587 -10.25 7.74 -39.37
C TYR A 587 -10.05 8.55 -40.64
N MET A 588 -9.11 9.47 -40.57
CA MET A 588 -8.75 10.39 -41.65
C MET A 588 -7.27 10.26 -41.95
N ARG A 589 -6.92 10.11 -43.23
CA ARG A 589 -5.53 10.22 -43.66
C ARG A 589 -5.07 11.66 -43.56
N ARG A 590 -3.82 11.86 -43.16
CA ARG A 590 -3.21 13.20 -43.11
C ARG A 590 -2.68 13.71 -44.45
N VAL A 591 -2.70 12.88 -45.50
CA VAL A 591 -2.19 13.19 -46.84
C VAL A 591 -3.30 13.67 -47.77
N GLU A 592 -2.95 14.58 -48.68
CA GLU A 592 -3.81 14.95 -49.81
C GLU A 592 -3.84 13.84 -50.89
N PRO A 593 -4.96 13.65 -51.61
CA PRO A 593 -6.24 14.32 -51.41
C PRO A 593 -6.94 13.85 -50.12
N PHE A 594 -7.74 14.73 -49.51
CA PHE A 594 -8.57 14.39 -48.33
C PHE A 594 -9.26 13.04 -48.50
N THR A 595 -8.99 12.12 -47.57
CA THR A 595 -9.65 10.83 -47.49
C THR A 595 -9.95 10.48 -46.04
N ALA A 596 -11.22 10.26 -45.75
CA ALA A 596 -11.67 9.78 -44.45
C ALA A 596 -12.66 8.63 -44.61
N TYR A 597 -12.74 7.81 -43.57
CA TYR A 597 -13.54 6.61 -43.54
C TYR A 597 -14.19 6.43 -42.19
N ILE A 598 -15.39 5.86 -42.19
CA ILE A 598 -15.96 5.21 -41.00
C ILE A 598 -15.95 3.71 -41.23
N ARG A 599 -15.50 2.97 -40.24
CA ARG A 599 -15.58 1.52 -40.18
C ARG A 599 -16.44 1.12 -38.99
N TYR A 600 -17.52 0.40 -39.27
CA TYR A 600 -18.37 -0.24 -38.28
C TYR A 600 -18.08 -1.73 -38.30
N THR A 601 -17.67 -2.30 -37.17
CA THR A 601 -17.38 -3.75 -37.06
C THR A 601 -18.37 -4.36 -36.08
N SER A 602 -19.20 -5.27 -36.57
CA SER A 602 -20.18 -6.04 -35.81
C SER A 602 -19.88 -7.53 -35.91
N ASN A 603 -20.69 -8.34 -35.20
CA ASN A 603 -20.61 -9.80 -35.30
C ASN A 603 -20.75 -10.29 -36.76
N ASP A 604 -21.56 -9.62 -37.59
CA ASP A 604 -21.86 -10.04 -38.97
C ASP A 604 -20.82 -9.59 -40.02
N GLY A 605 -19.83 -8.77 -39.65
CA GLY A 605 -18.82 -8.29 -40.59
C GLY A 605 -18.30 -6.90 -40.27
N TYR A 606 -17.72 -6.23 -41.27
CA TYR A 606 -17.47 -4.80 -41.17
C TYR A 606 -18.03 -4.07 -42.37
N GLU A 607 -18.61 -2.90 -42.10
CA GLU A 607 -19.01 -1.93 -43.11
C GLU A 607 -17.97 -0.80 -43.12
N LYS A 608 -17.61 -0.34 -44.32
CA LYS A 608 -16.68 0.77 -44.50
C LYS A 608 -17.29 1.82 -45.43
N GLN A 609 -17.57 2.98 -44.86
CA GLN A 609 -18.08 4.14 -45.58
C GLN A 609 -16.96 5.14 -45.85
N MET A 610 -16.87 5.65 -47.08
CA MET A 610 -15.95 6.73 -47.44
C MET A 610 -16.64 8.09 -47.21
N ILE A 611 -15.90 9.04 -46.66
CA ILE A 611 -16.35 10.42 -46.44
C ILE A 611 -15.67 11.31 -47.49
N GLN A 612 -16.46 12.17 -48.15
CA GLN A 612 -16.01 12.91 -49.34
C GLN A 612 -15.39 14.27 -49.02
N ASN A 613 -15.72 14.89 -47.87
CA ASN A 613 -15.13 16.17 -47.48
C ASN A 613 -14.95 16.28 -45.94
N TYR A 614 -14.15 17.25 -45.51
CA TYR A 614 -13.80 17.44 -44.10
C TYR A 614 -14.98 17.90 -43.23
N GLN A 615 -15.91 18.68 -43.77
CA GLN A 615 -17.07 19.16 -43.02
C GLN A 615 -18.00 18.01 -42.63
N ASP A 616 -18.25 17.08 -43.54
CA ASP A 616 -19.00 15.85 -43.26
C ASP A 616 -18.33 15.05 -42.13
N LEU A 617 -16.99 14.97 -42.13
CA LEU A 617 -16.24 14.28 -41.07
C LEU A 617 -16.43 14.97 -39.71
N ILE A 618 -16.42 16.30 -39.63
CA ILE A 618 -16.68 17.04 -38.39
C ILE A 618 -18.07 16.67 -37.85
N GLU A 619 -19.09 16.73 -38.70
CA GLU A 619 -20.47 16.43 -38.30
C GLU A 619 -20.64 14.98 -37.83
N ILE A 620 -20.05 14.04 -38.57
CA ILE A 620 -20.06 12.61 -38.24
C ILE A 620 -19.33 12.37 -36.92
N VAL A 621 -18.13 12.90 -36.74
CA VAL A 621 -17.35 12.64 -35.53
C VAL A 621 -18.02 13.28 -34.30
N LYS A 622 -18.60 14.47 -34.46
CA LYS A 622 -19.39 15.09 -33.40
C LYS A 622 -20.62 14.27 -33.05
N ARG A 623 -21.38 13.80 -34.05
CA ARG A 623 -22.61 13.03 -33.83
C ARG A 623 -22.35 11.64 -33.27
N GLU A 624 -21.43 10.89 -33.87
CA GLU A 624 -21.21 9.47 -33.58
C GLU A 624 -20.22 9.24 -32.44
N PHE A 625 -19.19 10.09 -32.34
CA PHE A 625 -18.10 9.93 -31.37
C PHE A 625 -18.07 11.05 -30.32
N ASN A 626 -18.92 12.08 -30.41
CA ASN A 626 -18.99 13.19 -29.47
C ASN A 626 -17.64 13.91 -29.27
N PHE A 627 -16.88 14.07 -30.35
CA PHE A 627 -15.66 14.88 -30.37
C PHE A 627 -15.84 16.10 -31.26
N ASP A 628 -15.30 17.23 -30.81
CA ASP A 628 -15.23 18.45 -31.62
C ASP A 628 -13.91 18.43 -32.41
N LEU A 629 -14.02 18.31 -33.73
CA LEU A 629 -12.85 18.51 -34.61
C LEU A 629 -12.63 20.01 -34.82
N PRO A 630 -11.38 20.49 -34.74
CA PRO A 630 -11.06 21.87 -35.06
C PRO A 630 -11.17 22.12 -36.57
N SER A 631 -10.98 23.37 -37.01
CA SER A 631 -10.81 23.63 -38.44
C SER A 631 -9.55 22.96 -38.98
N ARG A 632 -9.56 22.63 -40.28
CA ARG A 632 -8.45 21.94 -40.97
C ARG A 632 -7.11 22.68 -40.84
N GLU A 633 -7.14 24.01 -40.66
CA GLU A 633 -5.98 24.90 -40.52
C GLU A 633 -5.21 24.71 -39.20
N VAL A 634 -5.86 24.17 -38.17
CA VAL A 634 -5.23 23.89 -36.87
C VAL A 634 -4.58 22.50 -36.87
N ILE A 635 -4.99 21.63 -37.80
CA ILE A 635 -4.43 20.30 -37.98
C ILE A 635 -3.17 20.39 -38.85
N ARG A 636 -2.11 19.79 -38.33
CA ARG A 636 -0.82 19.70 -38.98
C ARG A 636 -0.86 18.88 -40.27
N ASP A 637 -0.22 19.37 -41.32
CA ASP A 637 0.04 18.67 -42.58
C ASP A 637 1.49 18.16 -42.66
N ASN A 638 1.80 17.29 -43.63
CA ASN A 638 3.15 16.93 -44.01
C ASN A 638 4.00 18.13 -44.47
N SER A 639 3.39 19.18 -45.02
CA SER A 639 4.10 20.43 -45.37
C SER A 639 4.53 21.27 -44.17
N ASP A 640 3.97 21.02 -42.97
CA ASP A 640 4.35 21.72 -41.74
C ASP A 640 5.65 21.16 -41.13
N ILE A 641 6.37 20.29 -41.84
CA ILE A 641 7.76 19.92 -41.56
C ILE A 641 8.68 20.87 -42.31
N GLN A 642 9.35 21.77 -41.60
CA GLN A 642 10.55 22.40 -42.16
C GLN A 642 11.61 21.31 -42.35
N PRO A 643 12.17 21.14 -43.56
CA PRO A 643 13.32 20.29 -43.74
C PRO A 643 14.53 21.02 -43.16
N GLU A 644 15.00 20.62 -41.98
CA GLU A 644 16.30 21.11 -41.47
C GLU A 644 17.37 20.01 -41.51
N GLN A 645 18.40 20.38 -42.28
CA GLN A 645 19.85 20.12 -42.28
C GLN A 645 20.38 18.91 -41.51
#